data_AF-A0A949UHM6-F1
#
_entry.id   AF-A0A949UHM6-F1
#
_cell.length_a   1.000
_cell.length_b   1.000
_cell.length_c   1.000
_cell.angle_alpha   90.00
_cell.angle_beta   90.00
_cell.angle_gamma   90.00
#
_symmetry.space_group_name_H-M   'P 1'
#
loop_
_entity.id
_entity.type
_entity.pdbx_description
1 polymer ?
#
loop_
_entity_poly.entity_id
_entity_poly.type
_entity_poly.pdbx_seq_one_letter_code
_entity_poly.pdbx_strand_id
1 'polypeptide(L)'
;GDSPGTYINTAIPVMPADRSAANLISTFFPGGLPKGMTGIDPVALAILNAKSNQFGGGGGGYLFPTVPGTPGLTNGAPNYGPLVISDPGKFTDDQFTANWNREFNSGKDHLAERFFWSDSSTFEPFGADSYGIQTGGLPGTNNLNFPLNVPLHSRFGSITETHIFSNTLVNEFRFGINIISDKLSNQPPVTGAQVGINPPTANGDPNMYKLQFGTWAFGPYPTQLQYALSDNFAWIDTLSWTKGAHELRVGGEIDRVTMRRSLPIGDNGLVYFAPAVPLFGNDFLSFLGGDPSLANGGGGLGTHDYRVPSYSWFAQDDYRIRKDLTLNLGVRNEFVGAPYDTLCRTGNTDPNLMFTTGQPFVYPKCANNYHLAGLTGTLNQAGLNNEYATVWEPRVGFAYDVAGRHTTSIRGGYGIYSVREDLGAVDNLALAPPYFPLTFPGVPGPDSLANLFQPNATTGFPGIPPLGAPPTEPFVAKASKFSGFQPSCTLAIGTGVASTSPTQCAPGFTGNIPTLFGLQVPFHWVIGTTQQWNFSIQRQLGHDWYAELGYVGTHGARLRATSDPDQANPATPQHPITIPYNCATGGPGSCTISDTTFENANARDPYLGLGSGFYEAFLPNSDSHYNALQATLGHHFGKGLYFQSAYTYANSIDDVSTASVAFVARFNDQTNPRDSRGLSDFARRQRWVTSAVYQLPSLSASNSFVKGVFGGWEASTVFILQSGAPFTVFDFAGGSAYQLASPGEVTATFSPGFSCANASSTGSTTQRLSNWINPAAYQPDPVARLSTGGPSDVTLYGNTPRNCITGPPQKNADFSLGKIFKLTEGQNLRFLADFFNIFNHPSFAIPAVAAVASTPGSGSAPITSTIGTPRLIQFSLKYSF
;
A
#
# COMPACT_ATOMS: atom_id res chain seq x y z
N GLY A 1 12.59 13.79 -17.22
CA GLY A 1 12.63 13.09 -15.93
C GLY A 1 11.86 11.81 -16.13
N ASP A 2 12.25 10.74 -15.44
CA ASP A 2 11.62 9.43 -15.58
C ASP A 2 10.19 9.49 -15.06
N SER A 3 9.23 9.78 -15.94
CA SER A 3 7.82 9.70 -15.62
C SER A 3 7.44 8.21 -15.60
N PRO A 4 6.66 7.73 -14.63
CA PRO A 4 6.10 6.38 -14.66
C PRO A 4 5.49 6.08 -16.03
N GLY A 5 5.69 4.87 -16.55
CA GLY A 5 5.12 4.45 -17.83
C GLY A 5 5.78 4.97 -19.10
N THR A 6 6.96 5.61 -19.00
CA THR A 6 7.68 6.18 -20.18
C THR A 6 9.00 5.50 -20.50
N TYR A 7 9.41 4.52 -19.69
CA TYR A 7 10.70 3.83 -19.81
C TYR A 7 10.59 2.35 -19.42
N ILE A 8 11.22 1.48 -20.22
CA ILE A 8 11.41 0.06 -19.93
C ILE A 8 12.91 -0.24 -19.95
N ASN A 9 13.34 -1.00 -18.95
CA ASN A 9 14.68 -1.56 -18.82
C ASN A 9 14.57 -2.96 -18.22
N THR A 10 14.69 -3.97 -19.08
CA THR A 10 14.58 -5.37 -18.69
C THR A 10 15.42 -6.25 -19.59
N ALA A 11 15.42 -7.56 -19.33
CA ALA A 11 15.94 -8.56 -20.25
C ALA A 11 14.81 -9.52 -20.63
N ILE A 12 14.68 -9.82 -21.92
CA ILE A 12 13.66 -10.76 -22.45
C ILE A 12 14.32 -11.89 -23.25
N PRO A 13 13.63 -13.03 -23.46
CA PRO A 13 14.14 -14.12 -24.28
C PRO A 13 14.51 -13.67 -25.70
N VAL A 14 15.65 -14.15 -26.21
CA VAL A 14 16.11 -13.89 -27.58
C VAL A 14 15.29 -14.76 -28.55
N MET A 15 14.48 -14.11 -29.38
CA MET A 15 13.60 -14.78 -30.34
C MET A 15 14.27 -15.01 -31.71
N PRO A 16 14.03 -16.15 -32.38
CA PRO A 16 14.44 -16.33 -33.78
C PRO A 16 13.66 -15.41 -34.73
N ALA A 17 14.24 -15.16 -35.90
CA ALA A 17 13.61 -14.34 -36.94
C ALA A 17 12.37 -15.03 -37.54
N ASP A 18 12.44 -16.34 -37.80
CA ASP A 18 11.27 -17.16 -38.11
C ASP A 18 10.64 -17.65 -36.81
N ARG A 19 9.38 -17.28 -36.57
CA ARG A 19 8.59 -17.68 -35.39
C ARG A 19 7.51 -18.71 -35.73
N SER A 20 7.71 -19.47 -36.81
CA SER A 20 6.90 -20.65 -37.12
C SER A 20 6.97 -21.68 -35.99
N ALA A 21 5.89 -22.43 -35.79
CA ALA A 21 5.84 -23.45 -34.72
C ALA A 21 7.01 -24.45 -34.84
N ALA A 22 7.32 -24.91 -36.05
CA ALA A 22 8.43 -25.83 -36.29
C ALA A 22 9.78 -25.25 -35.86
N ASN A 23 10.05 -23.98 -36.17
CA ASN A 23 11.32 -23.34 -35.81
C ASN A 23 11.40 -23.02 -34.30
N LEU A 24 10.29 -22.64 -33.67
CA LEU A 24 10.25 -22.46 -32.22
C LEU A 24 10.52 -23.79 -31.48
N ILE A 25 9.96 -24.90 -31.98
CA ILE A 25 10.23 -26.24 -31.44
C ILE A 25 11.71 -26.60 -31.58
N SER A 26 12.31 -26.46 -32.77
CA SER A 26 13.73 -26.78 -32.94
C SER A 26 14.66 -25.88 -32.13
N THR A 27 14.25 -24.63 -31.85
CA THR A 27 15.06 -23.63 -31.13
C THR A 27 14.99 -23.83 -29.62
N PHE A 28 13.79 -24.04 -29.06
CA PHE A 28 13.55 -24.07 -27.62
C PHE A 28 13.30 -25.47 -27.05
N PHE A 29 13.11 -26.47 -27.90
CA PHE A 29 12.94 -27.88 -27.53
C PHE A 29 13.87 -28.79 -28.36
N PRO A 30 15.20 -28.59 -28.32
CA PRO A 30 16.14 -29.34 -29.16
C PRO A 30 16.17 -30.85 -28.88
N GLY A 31 15.72 -31.27 -27.70
CA GLY A 31 15.57 -32.68 -27.31
C GLY A 31 14.21 -33.31 -27.70
N GLY A 32 13.36 -32.58 -28.43
CA GLY A 32 11.97 -32.95 -28.69
C GLY A 32 11.00 -32.36 -27.67
N LEU A 33 9.70 -32.42 -28.00
CA LEU A 33 8.64 -31.93 -27.13
C LEU A 33 8.52 -32.79 -25.85
N PRO A 34 8.33 -32.19 -24.67
CA PRO A 34 8.06 -32.91 -23.43
C PRO A 34 6.79 -33.79 -23.54
N LYS A 35 6.76 -34.86 -22.74
CA LYS A 35 5.63 -35.81 -22.73
C LYS A 35 4.32 -35.07 -22.36
N GLY A 36 3.34 -35.12 -23.26
CA GLY A 36 2.05 -34.43 -23.11
C GLY A 36 1.90 -33.19 -23.99
N MET A 37 3.00 -32.63 -24.51
CA MET A 37 2.97 -31.50 -25.43
C MET A 37 2.86 -31.99 -26.88
N THR A 38 1.86 -31.48 -27.61
CA THR A 38 1.62 -31.83 -29.03
C THR A 38 2.16 -30.78 -30.01
N GLY A 39 2.49 -29.59 -29.53
CA GLY A 39 3.05 -28.46 -30.26
C GLY A 39 3.15 -27.23 -29.35
N ILE A 40 3.61 -26.10 -29.91
CA ILE A 40 3.55 -24.80 -29.22
C ILE A 40 2.07 -24.43 -28.99
N ASP A 41 1.74 -23.90 -27.81
CA ASP A 41 0.39 -23.44 -27.52
C ASP A 41 -0.08 -22.40 -28.57
N PRO A 42 -1.30 -22.54 -29.13
CA PRO A 42 -1.77 -21.66 -30.20
C PRO A 42 -1.83 -20.18 -29.81
N VAL A 43 -2.14 -19.86 -28.56
CA VAL A 43 -2.18 -18.47 -28.05
C VAL A 43 -0.76 -17.95 -27.91
N ALA A 44 0.15 -18.73 -27.34
CA ALA A 44 1.56 -18.35 -27.25
C ALA A 44 2.15 -18.08 -28.65
N LEU A 45 1.88 -18.96 -29.61
CA LEU A 45 2.28 -18.79 -31.01
C LEU A 45 1.69 -17.53 -31.64
N ALA A 46 0.40 -17.24 -31.39
CA ALA A 46 -0.27 -16.05 -31.91
C ALA A 46 0.32 -14.76 -31.32
N ILE A 47 0.58 -14.71 -30.01
CA ILE A 47 1.22 -13.56 -29.33
C ILE A 47 2.61 -13.32 -29.91
N LEU A 48 3.42 -14.37 -30.06
CA LEU A 48 4.77 -14.26 -30.61
C LEU A 48 4.78 -13.82 -32.09
N ASN A 49 3.70 -14.07 -32.84
CA ASN A 49 3.58 -13.65 -34.24
C ASN A 49 2.79 -12.35 -34.44
N ALA A 50 2.13 -11.83 -33.40
CA ALA A 50 1.38 -10.58 -33.46
C ALA A 50 2.30 -9.42 -33.88
N LYS A 51 1.81 -8.59 -34.81
CA LYS A 51 2.56 -7.46 -35.36
C LYS A 51 2.21 -6.18 -34.63
N SER A 52 3.23 -5.44 -34.20
CA SER A 52 3.06 -4.15 -33.52
C SER A 52 4.37 -3.36 -33.53
N ASN A 53 4.27 -2.05 -33.42
CA ASN A 53 5.37 -1.12 -33.21
C ASN A 53 5.50 -0.64 -31.75
N GLN A 54 4.67 -1.16 -30.84
CA GLN A 54 4.56 -0.75 -29.44
C GLN A 54 5.92 -0.66 -28.72
N PHE A 55 6.85 -1.58 -29.01
CA PHE A 55 8.16 -1.66 -28.34
C PHE A 55 9.34 -1.42 -29.30
N GLY A 56 9.19 -0.55 -30.30
CA GLY A 56 10.33 0.00 -31.06
C GLY A 56 10.75 -0.75 -32.33
N GLY A 57 9.92 -1.65 -32.86
CA GLY A 57 10.09 -2.16 -34.23
C GLY A 57 9.45 -1.20 -35.23
N GLY A 58 10.17 -0.78 -36.28
CA GLY A 58 9.56 -0.05 -37.41
C GLY A 58 8.35 -0.79 -38.01
N GLY A 59 7.60 -0.18 -38.94
CA GLY A 59 6.38 -0.75 -39.52
C GLY A 59 6.58 -2.17 -40.09
N GLY A 60 6.31 -3.21 -39.28
CA GLY A 60 6.63 -4.62 -39.56
C GLY A 60 7.17 -5.45 -38.37
N GLY A 61 7.49 -4.80 -37.24
CA GLY A 61 7.94 -5.43 -35.99
C GLY A 61 6.92 -6.37 -35.32
N TYR A 62 7.39 -7.14 -34.34
CA TYR A 62 6.57 -8.04 -33.52
C TYR A 62 6.18 -7.37 -32.20
N LEU A 63 4.96 -7.65 -31.72
CA LEU A 63 4.48 -7.18 -30.42
C LEU A 63 5.33 -7.74 -29.28
N PHE A 64 5.69 -9.01 -29.32
CA PHE A 64 6.78 -9.52 -28.48
C PHE A 64 8.12 -9.17 -29.17
N PRO A 65 8.89 -8.17 -28.68
CA PRO A 65 9.99 -7.61 -29.45
C PRO A 65 11.14 -8.61 -29.61
N THR A 66 12.01 -8.39 -30.60
CA THR A 66 13.26 -9.14 -30.78
C THR A 66 14.41 -8.34 -30.20
N VAL A 67 15.26 -8.97 -29.39
CA VAL A 67 16.48 -8.39 -28.83
C VAL A 67 17.73 -9.04 -29.44
N PRO A 68 18.89 -8.35 -29.46
CA PRO A 68 20.15 -8.93 -29.93
C PRO A 68 20.57 -10.15 -29.09
N GLY A 69 21.07 -11.21 -29.75
CA GLY A 69 21.58 -12.41 -29.09
C GLY A 69 21.48 -13.65 -29.97
N THR A 70 21.77 -14.82 -29.40
CA THR A 70 21.55 -16.13 -30.05
C THR A 70 20.26 -16.76 -29.53
N PRO A 71 19.24 -17.00 -30.38
CA PRO A 71 18.01 -17.68 -29.96
C PRO A 71 18.28 -19.09 -29.42
N GLY A 72 17.43 -19.56 -28.51
CA GLY A 72 17.48 -20.92 -27.96
C GLY A 72 17.91 -20.96 -26.50
N LEU A 73 18.51 -22.09 -26.10
CA LEU A 73 18.86 -22.38 -24.71
C LEU A 73 20.37 -22.47 -24.51
N THR A 74 20.85 -22.01 -23.36
CA THR A 74 22.19 -22.32 -22.83
C THR A 74 22.01 -23.01 -21.48
N ASN A 75 22.57 -24.21 -21.30
CA ASN A 75 22.42 -25.01 -20.07
C ASN A 75 20.95 -25.24 -19.65
N GLY A 76 20.04 -25.40 -20.62
CA GLY A 76 18.62 -25.62 -20.38
C GLY A 76 17.80 -24.37 -20.04
N ALA A 77 18.42 -23.19 -19.95
CA ALA A 77 17.73 -21.92 -19.72
C ALA A 77 17.66 -21.09 -21.02
N PRO A 78 16.57 -20.34 -21.29
CA PRO A 78 16.50 -19.44 -22.43
C PRO A 78 17.62 -18.41 -22.42
N ASN A 79 18.16 -18.11 -23.59
CA ASN A 79 19.08 -16.98 -23.75
C ASN A 79 18.29 -15.68 -23.65
N TYR A 80 18.71 -14.76 -22.78
CA TYR A 80 18.10 -13.44 -22.60
C TYR A 80 18.96 -12.34 -23.22
N GLY A 81 18.31 -11.33 -23.81
CA GLY A 81 18.94 -10.12 -24.33
C GLY A 81 18.33 -8.87 -23.69
N PRO A 82 19.11 -7.77 -23.56
CA PRO A 82 18.62 -6.54 -22.96
C PRO A 82 17.60 -5.83 -23.86
N LEU A 83 16.54 -5.29 -23.27
CA LEU A 83 15.58 -4.39 -23.88
C LEU A 83 15.53 -3.09 -23.08
N VAL A 84 15.98 -2.00 -23.71
CA VAL A 84 15.91 -0.66 -23.14
C VAL A 84 15.24 0.26 -24.14
N ILE A 85 14.06 0.77 -23.78
CA ILE A 85 13.25 1.64 -24.64
C ILE A 85 12.63 2.77 -23.81
N SER A 86 12.45 3.93 -24.44
CA SER A 86 11.76 5.07 -23.88
C SER A 86 10.80 5.66 -24.90
N ASP A 87 9.67 6.15 -24.43
CA ASP A 87 8.67 6.84 -25.25
C ASP A 87 8.02 7.95 -24.40
N PRO A 88 7.92 9.21 -24.88
CA PRO A 88 7.30 10.28 -24.11
C PRO A 88 5.82 10.01 -23.79
N GLY A 89 5.47 10.09 -22.51
CA GLY A 89 4.09 10.25 -22.07
C GLY A 89 3.51 11.62 -22.46
N LYS A 90 2.19 11.71 -22.57
CA LYS A 90 1.48 12.96 -22.91
C LYS A 90 0.47 13.30 -21.83
N PHE A 91 0.53 14.52 -21.30
CA PHE A 91 -0.46 15.07 -20.39
C PHE A 91 -1.11 16.31 -21.02
N THR A 92 -2.44 16.38 -20.96
CA THR A 92 -3.22 17.56 -21.35
C THR A 92 -4.20 17.88 -20.24
N ASP A 93 -4.40 19.16 -19.95
CA ASP A 93 -5.35 19.62 -18.94
C ASP A 93 -5.92 20.97 -19.35
N ASP A 94 -7.22 20.97 -19.68
CA ASP A 94 -7.98 22.17 -19.94
C ASP A 94 -8.62 22.59 -18.61
N GLN A 95 -8.33 23.80 -18.14
CA GLN A 95 -8.86 24.31 -16.87
C GLN A 95 -9.46 25.70 -17.01
N PHE A 96 -10.53 25.97 -16.26
CA PHE A 96 -10.95 27.34 -15.99
C PHE A 96 -11.50 27.50 -14.58
N THR A 97 -11.35 28.72 -14.04
CA THR A 97 -11.92 29.12 -12.76
C THR A 97 -12.77 30.37 -12.96
N ALA A 98 -13.96 30.38 -12.38
CA ALA A 98 -14.79 31.56 -12.26
C ALA A 98 -15.01 31.86 -10.78
N ASN A 99 -14.85 33.12 -10.40
CA ASN A 99 -15.16 33.61 -9.06
C ASN A 99 -16.10 34.81 -9.17
N TRP A 100 -17.07 34.90 -8.27
CA TRP A 100 -17.97 36.04 -8.19
C TRP A 100 -18.24 36.37 -6.73
N ASN A 101 -18.08 37.64 -6.36
CA ASN A 101 -18.34 38.12 -5.01
C ASN A 101 -19.27 39.32 -5.07
N ARG A 102 -20.19 39.43 -4.11
CA ARG A 102 -21.07 40.58 -3.99
C ARG A 102 -21.47 40.85 -2.55
N GLU A 103 -21.44 42.13 -2.19
CA GLU A 103 -21.98 42.64 -0.94
C GLU A 103 -23.45 43.06 -1.12
N PHE A 104 -24.29 42.74 -0.14
CA PHE A 104 -25.69 43.15 -0.03
C PHE A 104 -25.95 43.83 1.32
N ASN A 105 -27.15 44.40 1.47
CA ASN A 105 -27.63 44.98 2.73
C ASN A 105 -26.65 45.94 3.41
N SER A 106 -26.02 46.82 2.62
CA SER A 106 -25.00 47.79 3.08
C SER A 106 -23.77 47.12 3.71
N GLY A 107 -23.34 45.98 3.16
CA GLY A 107 -22.13 45.27 3.60
C GLY A 107 -22.36 44.26 4.73
N LYS A 108 -23.62 43.98 5.10
CA LYS A 108 -23.95 42.99 6.13
C LYS A 108 -23.94 41.56 5.61
N ASP A 109 -24.22 41.36 4.33
CA ASP A 109 -24.23 40.05 3.69
C ASP A 109 -23.17 40.06 2.59
N HIS A 110 -22.21 39.14 2.67
CA HIS A 110 -21.19 38.96 1.64
C HIS A 110 -21.34 37.57 1.04
N LEU A 111 -21.72 37.50 -0.24
CA LEU A 111 -21.85 36.26 -0.99
C LEU A 111 -20.61 36.08 -1.86
N ALA A 112 -19.96 34.94 -1.74
CA ALA A 112 -18.83 34.53 -2.55
C ALA A 112 -19.11 33.19 -3.22
N GLU A 113 -18.94 33.13 -4.53
CA GLU A 113 -19.13 31.94 -5.35
C GLU A 113 -17.84 31.62 -6.08
N ARG A 114 -17.52 30.33 -6.15
CA ARG A 114 -16.38 29.81 -6.90
C ARG A 114 -16.80 28.57 -7.67
N PHE A 115 -16.40 28.53 -8.94
CA PHE A 115 -16.52 27.36 -9.79
C PHE A 115 -15.16 27.04 -10.42
N PHE A 116 -14.80 25.77 -10.40
CA PHE A 116 -13.60 25.25 -11.04
C PHE A 116 -13.98 24.05 -11.91
N TRP A 117 -13.42 24.04 -13.11
CA TRP A 117 -13.59 22.99 -14.10
C TRP A 117 -12.21 22.59 -14.60
N SER A 118 -11.96 21.29 -14.67
CA SER A 118 -10.77 20.71 -15.27
C SER A 118 -11.13 19.42 -15.99
N ASP A 119 -10.65 19.31 -17.24
CA ASP A 119 -10.62 18.07 -17.99
C ASP A 119 -9.18 17.76 -18.37
N SER A 120 -8.63 16.72 -17.73
CA SER A 120 -7.26 16.28 -17.97
C SER A 120 -7.22 14.85 -18.51
N SER A 121 -6.14 14.52 -19.20
CA SER A 121 -5.88 13.17 -19.70
C SER A 121 -4.38 12.91 -19.71
N THR A 122 -3.98 11.77 -19.17
CA THR A 122 -2.60 11.27 -19.22
C THR A 122 -2.54 10.05 -20.12
N PHE A 123 -1.64 10.06 -21.09
CA PHE A 123 -1.29 8.91 -21.90
C PHE A 123 0.08 8.38 -21.49
N GLU A 124 0.12 7.13 -21.07
CA GLU A 124 1.32 6.40 -20.66
C GLU A 124 1.61 5.32 -21.72
N PRO A 125 2.67 5.50 -22.54
CA PRO A 125 2.94 4.59 -23.65
C PRO A 125 3.26 3.17 -23.19
N PHE A 126 3.84 2.99 -22.00
CA PHE A 126 4.12 1.70 -21.40
C PHE A 126 3.30 1.48 -20.12
N GLY A 127 2.06 1.99 -20.07
CA GLY A 127 1.14 1.81 -18.93
C GLY A 127 1.73 2.21 -17.57
N ALA A 128 1.10 1.78 -16.48
CA ALA A 128 1.63 1.96 -15.13
C ALA A 128 1.98 0.59 -14.52
N ASP A 129 2.99 0.51 -13.66
CA ASP A 129 3.17 -0.63 -12.76
C ASP A 129 2.58 -0.24 -11.39
N SER A 130 1.32 -0.60 -11.11
CA SER A 130 0.63 -0.21 -9.87
C SER A 130 0.60 -1.28 -8.78
N TYR A 131 1.13 -2.49 -9.00
CA TYR A 131 1.25 -3.47 -7.90
C TYR A 131 2.22 -2.97 -6.82
N GLY A 132 3.31 -2.29 -7.24
CA GLY A 132 4.16 -1.52 -6.34
C GLY A 132 3.42 -0.36 -5.69
N ILE A 133 2.58 0.38 -6.43
CA ILE A 133 1.88 1.57 -5.91
C ILE A 133 0.84 1.20 -4.84
N GLN A 134 0.12 0.08 -4.97
CA GLN A 134 -0.78 -0.43 -3.92
C GLN A 134 -0.05 -0.94 -2.67
N THR A 135 1.23 -1.31 -2.79
CA THR A 135 2.09 -1.81 -1.69
C THR A 135 3.19 -0.83 -1.26
N GLY A 136 3.19 0.42 -1.77
CA GLY A 136 4.17 1.45 -1.43
C GLY A 136 5.55 1.36 -2.12
N GLY A 137 5.73 0.47 -3.10
CA GLY A 137 6.92 0.35 -3.94
C GLY A 137 6.98 1.34 -5.11
N LEU A 138 8.20 1.68 -5.54
CA LEU A 138 8.45 2.46 -6.77
C LEU A 138 8.01 1.64 -8.00
N PRO A 139 7.48 2.29 -9.06
CA PRO A 139 7.11 1.59 -10.29
C PRO A 139 8.35 0.89 -10.88
N GLY A 140 8.22 -0.40 -11.18
CA GLY A 140 9.27 -1.18 -11.81
C GLY A 140 9.47 -0.74 -13.26
N THR A 141 10.72 -0.76 -13.74
CA THR A 141 11.02 -0.51 -15.16
C THR A 141 11.01 -1.80 -15.98
N ASN A 142 10.67 -2.93 -15.36
CA ASN A 142 11.00 -4.24 -15.92
C ASN A 142 9.89 -4.83 -16.81
N ASN A 143 8.69 -4.24 -16.79
CA ASN A 143 7.50 -4.79 -17.42
C ASN A 143 7.21 -4.20 -18.80
N LEU A 144 6.86 -5.06 -19.75
CA LEU A 144 6.37 -4.70 -21.08
C LEU A 144 4.85 -4.51 -21.04
N ASN A 145 4.45 -3.38 -20.46
CA ASN A 145 3.05 -2.99 -20.33
C ASN A 145 2.52 -2.38 -21.64
N PHE A 146 1.21 -2.56 -21.88
CA PHE A 146 0.51 -1.90 -22.99
C PHE A 146 0.14 -0.44 -22.65
N PRO A 147 -0.11 0.41 -23.65
CA PRO A 147 -0.43 1.80 -23.40
C PRO A 147 -1.71 1.97 -22.60
N LEU A 148 -1.72 2.99 -21.75
CA LEU A 148 -2.82 3.34 -20.87
C LEU A 148 -3.19 4.81 -21.06
N ASN A 149 -4.49 5.10 -21.16
CA ASN A 149 -5.02 6.45 -21.11
C ASN A 149 -5.83 6.65 -19.82
N VAL A 150 -5.58 7.75 -19.12
CA VAL A 150 -6.19 8.09 -17.82
C VAL A 150 -6.87 9.45 -17.92
N PRO A 151 -8.11 9.54 -18.44
CA PRO A 151 -8.90 10.75 -18.38
C PRO A 151 -9.39 11.01 -16.94
N LEU A 152 -9.34 12.27 -16.51
CA LEU A 152 -9.81 12.76 -15.22
C LEU A 152 -10.60 14.06 -15.42
N HIS A 153 -11.83 14.06 -14.90
CA HIS A 153 -12.74 15.19 -14.93
C HIS A 153 -12.99 15.68 -13.51
N SER A 154 -12.75 16.96 -13.25
CA SER A 154 -13.01 17.59 -11.94
C SER A 154 -13.96 18.78 -12.09
N ARG A 155 -14.99 18.82 -11.24
CA ARG A 155 -15.93 19.93 -11.10
C ARG A 155 -16.01 20.29 -9.63
N PHE A 156 -15.65 21.51 -9.30
CA PHE A 156 -15.78 22.04 -7.95
C PHE A 156 -16.64 23.29 -7.97
N GLY A 157 -17.59 23.37 -7.06
CA GLY A 157 -18.42 24.54 -6.84
C GLY A 157 -18.51 24.85 -5.35
N SER A 158 -18.44 26.11 -4.98
CA SER A 158 -18.72 26.54 -3.61
C SER A 158 -19.47 27.85 -3.58
N ILE A 159 -20.43 27.93 -2.67
CA ILE A 159 -21.16 29.15 -2.33
C ILE A 159 -20.89 29.41 -0.84
N THR A 160 -20.44 30.61 -0.51
CA THR A 160 -20.20 31.06 0.86
C THR A 160 -21.00 32.34 1.09
N GLU A 161 -21.85 32.33 2.11
CA GLU A 161 -22.56 33.50 2.59
C GLU A 161 -21.98 33.87 3.96
N THR A 162 -21.66 35.14 4.16
CA THR A 162 -21.21 35.68 5.44
C THR A 162 -22.16 36.77 5.89
N HIS A 163 -22.89 36.51 6.97
CA HIS A 163 -23.82 37.46 7.56
C HIS A 163 -23.23 38.11 8.83
N ILE A 164 -23.11 39.43 8.81
CA ILE A 164 -22.67 40.26 9.94
C ILE A 164 -23.90 40.77 10.70
N PHE A 165 -24.29 40.07 11.76
CA PHE A 165 -25.36 40.53 12.65
C PHE A 165 -24.94 41.77 13.45
N SER A 166 -23.67 41.82 13.88
CA SER A 166 -23.04 42.96 14.55
C SER A 166 -21.51 42.89 14.41
N ASN A 167 -20.80 43.94 14.86
CA ASN A 167 -19.33 43.95 14.87
C ASN A 167 -18.68 42.84 15.70
N THR A 168 -19.46 42.08 16.47
CA THR A 168 -18.96 40.98 17.29
C THR A 168 -19.69 39.66 17.06
N LEU A 169 -20.68 39.61 16.18
CA LEU A 169 -21.45 38.39 15.87
C LEU A 169 -21.55 38.22 14.35
N VAL A 170 -20.89 37.20 13.84
CA VAL A 170 -20.81 36.88 12.41
C VAL A 170 -21.15 35.41 12.21
N ASN A 171 -22.01 35.12 11.25
CA ASN A 171 -22.27 33.75 10.78
C ASN A 171 -21.69 33.58 9.39
N GLU A 172 -21.19 32.39 9.11
CA GLU A 172 -20.71 32.00 7.80
C GLU A 172 -21.31 30.64 7.44
N PHE A 173 -22.10 30.62 6.39
CA PHE A 173 -22.65 29.42 5.79
C PHE A 173 -21.87 29.09 4.51
N ARG A 174 -21.50 27.82 4.32
CA ARG A 174 -20.86 27.32 3.12
C ARG A 174 -21.57 26.09 2.59
N PHE A 175 -21.83 26.09 1.30
CA PHE A 175 -22.21 24.90 0.55
C PHE A 175 -21.14 24.61 -0.50
N GLY A 176 -20.65 23.37 -0.52
CA GLY A 176 -19.65 22.90 -1.48
C GLY A 176 -20.13 21.66 -2.22
N ILE A 177 -19.77 21.58 -3.50
CA ILE A 177 -19.88 20.38 -4.32
C ILE A 177 -18.51 20.09 -4.94
N ASN A 178 -18.06 18.85 -4.83
CA ASN A 178 -16.89 18.36 -5.54
C ASN A 178 -17.25 17.08 -6.28
N ILE A 179 -17.12 17.07 -7.59
CA ILE A 179 -17.37 15.90 -8.44
C ILE A 179 -16.07 15.58 -9.16
N ILE A 180 -15.59 14.35 -8.98
CA ILE A 180 -14.40 13.84 -9.64
C ILE A 180 -14.78 12.54 -10.35
N SER A 181 -14.44 12.44 -11.63
CA SER A 181 -14.57 11.21 -12.39
C SER A 181 -13.24 10.84 -13.03
N ASP A 182 -12.84 9.59 -12.88
CA ASP A 182 -11.65 9.04 -13.50
C ASP A 182 -11.95 7.71 -14.19
N LYS A 183 -11.09 7.35 -15.14
CA LYS A 183 -11.14 6.05 -15.82
C LYS A 183 -9.74 5.59 -16.16
N LEU A 184 -9.46 4.31 -15.97
CA LEU A 184 -8.26 3.65 -16.49
C LEU A 184 -8.64 2.98 -17.81
N SER A 185 -8.09 3.46 -18.93
CA SER A 185 -8.44 3.04 -20.27
C SER A 185 -7.28 2.41 -21.04
N ASN A 186 -7.17 1.09 -20.98
CA ASN A 186 -6.22 0.31 -21.77
C ASN A 186 -6.37 0.59 -23.26
N GLN A 187 -5.25 0.72 -23.98
CA GLN A 187 -5.18 0.85 -25.43
C GLN A 187 -4.50 -0.40 -26.01
N PRO A 188 -5.22 -1.52 -26.19
CA PRO A 188 -4.62 -2.79 -26.63
C PRO A 188 -3.96 -2.67 -28.01
N PRO A 189 -2.66 -2.98 -28.15
CA PRO A 189 -2.05 -3.20 -29.46
C PRO A 189 -2.60 -4.45 -30.14
N VAL A 190 -3.09 -5.41 -29.35
CA VAL A 190 -3.75 -6.65 -29.79
C VAL A 190 -4.87 -7.00 -28.80
N THR A 191 -5.97 -7.54 -29.30
CA THR A 191 -7.09 -8.01 -28.48
C THR A 191 -6.95 -9.49 -28.12
N GLY A 192 -7.59 -9.93 -27.04
CA GLY A 192 -7.64 -11.35 -26.66
C GLY A 192 -8.15 -12.24 -27.79
N ALA A 193 -9.24 -11.81 -28.47
CA ALA A 193 -9.80 -12.54 -29.61
C ALA A 193 -8.82 -12.69 -30.79
N GLN A 194 -7.97 -11.68 -31.04
CA GLN A 194 -6.95 -11.74 -32.11
C GLN A 194 -5.84 -12.76 -31.82
N VAL A 195 -5.58 -13.08 -30.55
CA VAL A 195 -4.61 -14.11 -30.13
C VAL A 195 -5.28 -15.41 -29.68
N GLY A 196 -6.58 -15.59 -29.91
CA GLY A 196 -7.30 -16.83 -29.60
C GLY A 196 -7.63 -17.01 -28.11
N ILE A 197 -7.62 -15.94 -27.32
CA ILE A 197 -8.00 -15.93 -25.91
C ILE A 197 -9.50 -15.63 -25.79
N ASN A 198 -10.18 -16.38 -24.93
CA ASN A 198 -11.58 -16.17 -24.55
C ASN A 198 -11.68 -15.80 -23.06
N PRO A 199 -11.43 -14.53 -22.68
CA PRO A 199 -11.53 -14.08 -21.30
C PRO A 199 -13.00 -13.88 -20.92
N PRO A 200 -13.36 -13.99 -19.62
CA PRO A 200 -14.74 -13.77 -19.16
C PRO A 200 -15.25 -12.35 -19.48
N THR A 201 -14.34 -11.39 -19.67
CA THR A 201 -14.62 -9.96 -19.85
C THR A 201 -14.59 -9.46 -21.28
N ALA A 202 -14.51 -10.35 -22.27
CA ALA A 202 -14.47 -9.97 -23.69
C ALA A 202 -15.61 -9.02 -24.12
N ASN A 203 -16.71 -8.96 -23.37
CA ASN A 203 -17.86 -8.09 -23.59
C ASN A 203 -17.68 -6.63 -23.12
N GLY A 204 -16.69 -6.34 -22.27
CA GLY A 204 -16.42 -5.00 -21.71
C GLY A 204 -14.98 -4.53 -21.87
N ASP A 205 -14.02 -5.46 -21.93
CA ASP A 205 -12.61 -5.18 -22.15
C ASP A 205 -11.99 -6.22 -23.10
N PRO A 206 -11.58 -5.83 -24.32
CA PRO A 206 -11.09 -6.77 -25.33
C PRO A 206 -9.60 -7.12 -25.16
N ASN A 207 -8.92 -6.70 -24.10
CA ASN A 207 -7.49 -6.98 -23.91
C ASN A 207 -7.19 -8.48 -23.72
N MET A 208 -5.92 -8.86 -23.91
CA MET A 208 -5.41 -10.21 -23.60
C MET A 208 -5.06 -10.37 -22.11
N TYR A 209 -4.66 -11.57 -21.68
CA TYR A 209 -4.09 -11.81 -20.35
C TYR A 209 -2.87 -10.93 -20.08
N LYS A 210 -2.65 -10.59 -18.81
CA LYS A 210 -1.33 -10.19 -18.32
C LYS A 210 -0.52 -11.44 -18.01
N LEU A 211 0.64 -11.58 -18.65
CA LEU A 211 1.54 -12.72 -18.49
C LEU A 211 2.72 -12.33 -17.60
N GLN A 212 2.95 -13.07 -16.51
CA GLN A 212 4.03 -12.85 -15.55
C GLN A 212 5.11 -13.92 -15.69
N PHE A 213 6.36 -13.49 -15.82
CA PHE A 213 7.55 -14.31 -16.02
C PHE A 213 8.61 -13.96 -14.98
N GLY A 214 8.68 -14.71 -13.88
CA GLY A 214 9.65 -14.45 -12.82
C GLY A 214 9.65 -12.97 -12.38
N THR A 215 10.66 -12.21 -12.82
CA THR A 215 10.90 -10.81 -12.46
C THR A 215 10.34 -9.75 -13.41
N TRP A 216 9.67 -10.14 -14.50
CA TRP A 216 9.08 -9.21 -15.48
C TRP A 216 7.71 -9.71 -15.99
N ALA A 217 6.96 -8.85 -16.66
CA ALA A 217 5.63 -9.16 -17.18
C ALA A 217 5.37 -8.57 -18.57
N PHE A 218 4.37 -9.09 -19.27
CA PHE A 218 3.97 -8.68 -20.61
C PHE A 218 2.44 -8.64 -20.76
N GLY A 219 1.89 -7.56 -21.31
CA GLY A 219 0.46 -7.40 -21.53
C GLY A 219 -0.15 -6.16 -20.85
N PRO A 220 -1.48 -6.03 -20.84
CA PRO A 220 -2.18 -4.86 -20.30
C PRO A 220 -1.94 -4.69 -18.80
N TYR A 221 -1.79 -3.44 -18.37
CA TYR A 221 -1.85 -3.10 -16.96
C TYR A 221 -2.47 -1.69 -16.79
N PRO A 222 -3.49 -1.51 -15.92
CA PRO A 222 -4.16 -2.53 -15.10
C PRO A 222 -4.78 -3.63 -15.96
N THR A 223 -4.96 -4.83 -15.39
CA THR A 223 -5.53 -5.98 -16.11
C THR A 223 -6.98 -5.77 -16.58
N GLN A 224 -7.57 -4.59 -16.36
CA GLN A 224 -8.94 -4.27 -16.76
C GLN A 224 -9.22 -2.77 -16.78
N LEU A 225 -10.32 -2.38 -17.45
CA LEU A 225 -10.89 -1.03 -17.38
C LEU A 225 -11.56 -0.78 -16.03
N GLN A 226 -11.12 0.27 -15.33
CA GLN A 226 -11.73 0.75 -14.09
C GLN A 226 -12.28 2.16 -14.28
N TYR A 227 -13.32 2.54 -13.53
CA TYR A 227 -13.76 3.93 -13.46
C TYR A 227 -14.31 4.25 -12.08
N ALA A 228 -14.15 5.49 -11.63
CA ALA A 228 -14.88 6.01 -10.48
C ALA A 228 -15.53 7.35 -10.81
N LEU A 229 -16.62 7.62 -10.11
CA LEU A 229 -17.32 8.89 -10.06
C LEU A 229 -17.66 9.15 -8.61
N SER A 230 -16.90 10.05 -8.00
CA SER A 230 -17.10 10.52 -6.64
C SER A 230 -17.78 11.88 -6.67
N ASP A 231 -18.83 12.03 -5.88
CA ASP A 231 -19.43 13.32 -5.58
C ASP A 231 -19.51 13.52 -4.07
N ASN A 232 -19.07 14.69 -3.61
CA ASN A 232 -19.18 15.12 -2.23
C ASN A 232 -20.00 16.42 -2.19
N PHE A 233 -21.04 16.41 -1.37
CA PHE A 233 -21.81 17.59 -0.98
C PHE A 233 -21.54 17.91 0.49
N ALA A 234 -21.05 19.12 0.76
CA ALA A 234 -20.76 19.59 2.10
C ALA A 234 -21.60 20.84 2.44
N TRP A 235 -22.27 20.80 3.58
CA TRP A 235 -22.95 21.93 4.19
C TRP A 235 -22.25 22.25 5.50
N ILE A 236 -21.73 23.47 5.64
CA ILE A 236 -20.99 23.89 6.82
C ILE A 236 -21.60 25.21 7.29
N ASP A 237 -21.88 25.30 8.59
CA ASP A 237 -22.31 26.55 9.21
C ASP A 237 -21.42 26.84 10.42
N THR A 238 -20.96 28.09 10.55
CA THR A 238 -20.14 28.53 11.68
C THR A 238 -20.57 29.90 12.16
N LEU A 239 -20.96 29.99 13.43
CA LEU A 239 -21.23 31.22 14.14
C LEU A 239 -20.01 31.61 14.97
N SER A 240 -19.48 32.81 14.75
CA SER A 240 -18.41 33.42 15.53
C SER A 240 -18.97 34.56 16.37
N TRP A 241 -18.75 34.51 17.69
CA TRP A 241 -19.25 35.50 18.64
C TRP A 241 -18.17 35.95 19.62
N THR A 242 -17.74 37.20 19.50
CA THR A 242 -16.88 37.85 20.49
C THR A 242 -17.73 38.53 21.56
N LYS A 243 -17.59 38.12 22.81
CA LYS A 243 -18.31 38.71 23.95
C LYS A 243 -17.39 38.87 25.15
N GLY A 244 -16.96 40.10 25.40
CA GLY A 244 -16.07 40.40 26.52
C GLY A 244 -14.73 39.68 26.37
N ALA A 245 -14.42 38.79 27.31
CA ALA A 245 -13.18 38.00 27.31
C ALA A 245 -13.26 36.70 26.47
N HIS A 246 -14.43 36.39 25.91
CA HIS A 246 -14.68 35.16 25.16
C HIS A 246 -14.72 35.41 23.65
N GLU A 247 -14.15 34.48 22.90
CA GLU A 247 -14.31 34.37 21.45
C GLU A 247 -14.86 32.97 21.15
N LEU A 248 -16.19 32.90 21.04
CA LEU A 248 -16.94 31.67 20.86
C LEU A 248 -17.06 31.35 19.38
N ARG A 249 -16.88 30.08 19.02
CA ARG A 249 -17.18 29.55 17.69
C ARG A 249 -18.02 28.29 17.84
N VAL A 250 -19.20 28.28 17.24
CA VAL A 250 -20.12 27.13 17.28
C VAL A 250 -20.55 26.85 15.86
N GLY A 251 -20.57 25.58 15.48
CA GLY A 251 -20.91 25.22 14.11
C GLY A 251 -21.14 23.74 13.93
N GLY A 252 -21.48 23.38 12.70
CA GLY A 252 -21.71 22.00 12.31
C GLY A 252 -21.48 21.79 10.83
N GLU A 253 -21.38 20.52 10.48
CA GLU A 253 -21.10 20.07 9.13
C GLU A 253 -21.96 18.85 8.82
N ILE A 254 -22.52 18.83 7.62
CA ILE A 254 -23.13 17.67 7.01
C ILE A 254 -22.32 17.39 5.76
N ASP A 255 -21.84 16.16 5.62
CA ASP A 255 -21.10 15.71 4.46
C ASP A 255 -21.81 14.47 3.88
N ARG A 256 -22.06 14.50 2.58
CA ARG A 256 -22.64 13.38 1.84
C ARG A 256 -21.68 13.01 0.72
N VAL A 257 -20.86 11.99 0.99
CA VAL A 257 -20.04 11.34 -0.03
C VAL A 257 -20.83 10.25 -0.72
N THR A 258 -20.76 10.25 -2.04
CA THR A 258 -21.24 9.16 -2.88
C THR A 258 -20.18 8.78 -3.88
N MET A 259 -20.01 7.48 -4.11
CA MET A 259 -18.95 6.96 -4.95
C MET A 259 -19.49 5.80 -5.78
N ARG A 260 -19.62 6.07 -7.07
CA ARG A 260 -20.02 5.08 -8.07
C ARG A 260 -18.77 4.60 -8.76
N ARG A 261 -18.45 3.32 -8.61
CA ARG A 261 -17.19 2.77 -9.10
C ARG A 261 -17.41 1.44 -9.80
N SER A 262 -16.57 1.15 -10.79
CA SER A 262 -16.36 -0.21 -11.28
C SER A 262 -14.95 -0.63 -10.93
N LEU A 263 -14.87 -1.68 -10.10
CA LEU A 263 -13.66 -2.27 -9.56
C LEU A 263 -13.52 -3.76 -9.93
N PRO A 264 -13.59 -4.12 -11.21
CA PRO A 264 -13.20 -5.47 -11.56
C PRO A 264 -11.72 -5.67 -11.22
N ILE A 265 -11.34 -6.81 -10.64
CA ILE A 265 -9.96 -7.24 -10.37
C ILE A 265 -9.69 -8.55 -11.11
N GLY A 266 -8.62 -8.61 -11.89
CA GLY A 266 -8.21 -9.85 -12.57
C GLY A 266 -9.11 -10.27 -13.72
N ASP A 267 -10.01 -9.41 -14.18
CA ASP A 267 -11.05 -9.70 -15.16
C ASP A 267 -10.54 -10.23 -16.50
N ASN A 268 -9.52 -9.59 -17.08
CA ASN A 268 -8.89 -10.13 -18.28
C ASN A 268 -7.90 -11.25 -17.99
N GLY A 269 -7.63 -11.56 -16.71
CA GLY A 269 -6.74 -12.61 -16.22
C GLY A 269 -5.28 -12.19 -16.03
N LEU A 270 -4.70 -12.60 -14.89
CA LEU A 270 -3.27 -12.51 -14.58
C LEU A 270 -2.68 -13.93 -14.50
N VAL A 271 -1.78 -14.25 -15.41
CA VAL A 271 -1.27 -15.61 -15.63
C VAL A 271 0.22 -15.65 -15.32
N TYR A 272 0.60 -16.48 -14.35
CA TYR A 272 1.96 -16.63 -13.88
C TYR A 272 2.60 -17.88 -14.47
N PHE A 273 3.85 -17.73 -14.89
CA PHE A 273 4.72 -18.83 -15.24
C PHE A 273 5.89 -18.88 -14.26
N ALA A 274 6.17 -20.07 -13.73
CA ALA A 274 7.22 -20.30 -12.76
C ALA A 274 8.01 -21.57 -13.10
N PRO A 275 9.32 -21.64 -12.77
CA PRO A 275 10.15 -22.80 -13.05
C PRO A 275 9.80 -24.05 -12.23
N ALA A 276 8.93 -23.93 -11.22
CA ALA A 276 8.68 -24.96 -10.21
C ALA A 276 7.61 -26.02 -10.60
N VAL A 277 6.92 -25.88 -11.73
CA VAL A 277 5.91 -26.86 -12.20
C VAL A 277 6.60 -27.89 -13.13
N PRO A 278 6.33 -29.22 -12.97
CA PRO A 278 7.34 -30.25 -13.25
C PRO A 278 7.65 -30.56 -14.73
N LEU A 279 7.03 -29.88 -15.72
CA LEU A 279 7.17 -30.26 -17.13
C LEU A 279 8.27 -29.53 -17.89
N PHE A 280 8.55 -28.25 -17.59
CA PHE A 280 9.35 -27.40 -18.49
C PHE A 280 10.60 -26.75 -17.85
N GLY A 281 10.69 -26.69 -16.52
CA GLY A 281 11.87 -26.21 -15.78
C GLY A 281 12.21 -24.72 -15.91
N ASN A 282 11.47 -23.95 -16.72
CA ASN A 282 11.61 -22.50 -16.87
C ASN A 282 10.27 -21.85 -17.28
N ASP A 283 10.05 -20.62 -16.84
CA ASP A 283 8.84 -19.81 -17.05
C ASP A 283 8.50 -19.55 -18.53
N PHE A 284 9.49 -19.22 -19.37
CA PHE A 284 9.24 -18.98 -20.79
C PHE A 284 8.89 -20.26 -21.56
N LEU A 285 9.49 -21.39 -21.21
CA LEU A 285 9.16 -22.68 -21.81
C LEU A 285 7.76 -23.15 -21.41
N SER A 286 7.36 -22.92 -20.15
CA SER A 286 5.99 -23.12 -19.69
C SER A 286 4.98 -22.29 -20.48
N PHE A 287 5.30 -21.04 -20.82
CA PHE A 287 4.47 -20.22 -21.71
C PHE A 287 4.34 -20.79 -23.12
N LEU A 288 5.45 -21.23 -23.73
CA LEU A 288 5.40 -21.91 -25.04
C LEU A 288 4.56 -23.20 -25.00
N GLY A 289 4.56 -23.89 -23.86
CA GLY A 289 3.75 -25.09 -23.61
C GLY A 289 2.29 -24.81 -23.26
N GLY A 290 1.92 -23.57 -22.95
CA GLY A 290 0.59 -23.22 -22.46
C GLY A 290 0.29 -23.74 -21.04
N ASP A 291 1.33 -23.91 -20.21
CA ASP A 291 1.30 -24.54 -18.89
C ASP A 291 1.61 -23.53 -17.78
N PRO A 292 0.68 -22.62 -17.44
CA PRO A 292 0.90 -21.64 -16.37
C PRO A 292 0.95 -22.31 -14.99
N SER A 293 1.70 -21.72 -14.05
CA SER A 293 1.77 -22.21 -12.67
C SER A 293 0.61 -21.74 -11.80
N LEU A 294 0.05 -20.58 -12.14
CA LEU A 294 -1.05 -19.94 -11.41
C LEU A 294 -1.78 -19.01 -12.39
N ALA A 295 -3.10 -18.94 -12.31
CA ALA A 295 -3.89 -17.96 -13.04
C ALA A 295 -4.96 -17.37 -12.13
N ASN A 296 -5.04 -16.04 -12.10
CA ASN A 296 -6.02 -15.29 -11.33
C ASN A 296 -6.99 -14.63 -12.31
N GLY A 297 -8.28 -14.83 -12.09
CA GLY A 297 -9.35 -14.34 -12.94
C GLY A 297 -10.51 -13.79 -12.11
N GLY A 298 -11.22 -12.80 -12.65
CA GLY A 298 -12.41 -12.21 -12.06
C GLY A 298 -13.53 -12.04 -13.08
N GLY A 299 -14.76 -11.86 -12.60
CA GLY A 299 -15.91 -11.54 -13.45
C GLY A 299 -17.19 -11.35 -12.64
N GLY A 300 -18.31 -11.09 -13.31
CA GLY A 300 -19.59 -10.78 -12.64
C GLY A 300 -19.82 -9.29 -12.37
N LEU A 301 -20.37 -8.96 -11.20
CA LEU A 301 -20.85 -7.61 -10.86
C LEU A 301 -19.81 -6.78 -10.09
N GLY A 302 -18.82 -6.23 -10.79
CA GLY A 302 -17.80 -5.34 -10.20
C GLY A 302 -18.21 -3.87 -10.03
N THR A 303 -19.49 -3.51 -10.26
CA THR A 303 -19.98 -2.12 -10.08
C THR A 303 -20.64 -1.92 -8.72
N HIS A 304 -20.32 -0.80 -8.06
CA HIS A 304 -20.81 -0.44 -6.72
C HIS A 304 -21.25 1.02 -6.68
N ASP A 305 -22.20 1.32 -5.79
CA ASP A 305 -22.67 2.69 -5.49
C ASP A 305 -22.64 2.91 -3.98
N TYR A 306 -21.47 3.32 -3.49
CA TYR A 306 -21.22 3.54 -2.08
C TYR A 306 -21.77 4.86 -1.58
N ARG A 307 -22.28 4.85 -0.34
CA ARG A 307 -22.78 6.02 0.38
C ARG A 307 -22.13 6.09 1.76
N VAL A 308 -21.63 7.28 2.12
CA VAL A 308 -21.02 7.55 3.44
C VAL A 308 -21.61 8.84 4.00
N PRO A 309 -22.75 8.79 4.71
CA PRO A 309 -23.29 9.96 5.37
C PRO A 309 -22.43 10.33 6.58
N SER A 310 -22.08 11.60 6.75
CA SER A 310 -21.35 12.07 7.93
C SER A 310 -21.94 13.38 8.46
N TYR A 311 -21.98 13.51 9.77
CA TYR A 311 -22.46 14.70 10.46
C TYR A 311 -21.51 15.06 11.58
N SER A 312 -21.31 16.34 11.82
CA SER A 312 -20.54 16.78 12.98
C SER A 312 -21.06 18.09 13.52
N TRP A 313 -20.71 18.35 14.77
CA TRP A 313 -20.90 19.66 15.38
C TRP A 313 -19.73 19.96 16.31
N PHE A 314 -19.49 21.24 16.55
CA PHE A 314 -18.44 21.69 17.45
C PHE A 314 -18.84 22.95 18.19
N ALA A 315 -18.19 23.15 19.33
CA ALA A 315 -18.16 24.40 20.07
C ALA A 315 -16.74 24.65 20.56
N GLN A 316 -16.25 25.88 20.41
CA GLN A 316 -14.95 26.33 20.87
C GLN A 316 -15.06 27.71 21.52
N ASP A 317 -14.23 27.97 22.53
CA ASP A 317 -14.06 29.23 23.22
C ASP A 317 -12.57 29.55 23.38
N ASP A 318 -12.13 30.68 22.85
CA ASP A 318 -10.84 31.27 23.21
C ASP A 318 -11.06 32.28 24.33
N TYR A 319 -10.90 31.81 25.57
CA TYR A 319 -11.18 32.57 26.76
C TYR A 319 -9.94 33.27 27.31
N ARG A 320 -9.89 34.60 27.17
CA ARG A 320 -8.86 35.47 27.75
C ARG A 320 -9.13 35.73 29.23
N ILE A 321 -8.87 34.72 30.07
CA ILE A 321 -9.08 34.80 31.52
C ILE A 321 -8.25 35.93 32.17
N ARG A 322 -7.07 36.24 31.61
CA ARG A 322 -6.23 37.39 31.97
C ARG A 322 -5.61 38.00 30.71
N LYS A 323 -4.99 39.18 30.84
CA LYS A 323 -4.26 39.85 29.75
C LYS A 323 -3.07 39.05 29.21
N ASP A 324 -2.55 38.14 30.03
CA ASP A 324 -1.37 37.32 29.77
C ASP A 324 -1.68 35.83 29.68
N LEU A 325 -2.94 35.40 29.90
CA LEU A 325 -3.34 34.00 29.86
C LEU A 325 -4.63 33.83 29.04
N THR A 326 -4.54 33.01 27.99
CA THR A 326 -5.68 32.57 27.19
C THR A 326 -5.84 31.07 27.34
N LEU A 327 -7.08 30.61 27.51
CA LEU A 327 -7.46 29.20 27.45
C LEU A 327 -8.18 28.95 26.12
N ASN A 328 -7.86 27.83 25.47
CA ASN A 328 -8.53 27.38 24.26
C ASN A 328 -9.32 26.13 24.63
N LEU A 329 -10.64 26.24 24.71
CA LEU A 329 -11.53 25.16 25.13
C LEU A 329 -12.40 24.77 23.96
N GLY A 330 -12.46 23.49 23.61
CA GLY A 330 -13.29 23.02 22.50
C GLY A 330 -13.78 21.60 22.69
N VAL A 331 -14.90 21.31 22.06
CA VAL A 331 -15.42 19.97 21.86
C VAL A 331 -15.95 19.86 20.46
N ARG A 332 -15.63 18.76 19.80
CA ARG A 332 -16.25 18.34 18.55
C ARG A 332 -16.83 16.95 18.72
N ASN A 333 -17.92 16.68 18.02
CA ASN A 333 -18.50 15.36 17.95
C ASN A 333 -18.72 15.00 16.49
N GLU A 334 -18.18 13.85 16.10
CA GLU A 334 -18.24 13.29 14.75
C GLU A 334 -19.18 12.09 14.76
N PHE A 335 -20.12 12.06 13.82
CA PHE A 335 -20.95 10.92 13.47
C PHE A 335 -20.59 10.50 12.05
N VAL A 336 -19.75 9.47 11.93
CA VAL A 336 -19.34 8.97 10.61
C VAL A 336 -20.15 7.72 10.30
N GLY A 337 -20.90 7.78 9.21
CA GLY A 337 -21.70 6.67 8.73
C GLY A 337 -20.83 5.50 8.29
N ALA A 338 -21.27 4.29 8.61
CA ALA A 338 -20.72 3.07 8.05
C ALA A 338 -20.99 3.08 6.53
N PRO A 339 -19.95 2.91 5.68
CA PRO A 339 -20.15 2.84 4.24
C PRO A 339 -21.07 1.68 3.86
N TYR A 340 -21.98 1.90 2.92
CA TYR A 340 -22.85 0.86 2.37
C TYR A 340 -23.02 1.00 0.86
N ASP A 341 -23.27 -0.12 0.18
CA ASP A 341 -23.53 -0.20 -1.26
C ASP A 341 -25.03 -0.26 -1.53
N THR A 342 -25.58 0.68 -2.31
CA THR A 342 -27.01 0.67 -2.68
C THR A 342 -27.37 -0.46 -3.63
N LEU A 343 -26.38 -1.05 -4.32
CA LEU A 343 -26.57 -2.17 -5.25
C LEU A 343 -26.51 -3.55 -4.57
N CYS A 344 -26.23 -3.59 -3.26
CA CYS A 344 -26.23 -4.80 -2.44
C CYS A 344 -25.22 -5.86 -2.90
N ARG A 345 -23.99 -5.45 -3.22
CA ARG A 345 -22.93 -6.31 -3.76
C ARG A 345 -21.70 -6.41 -2.85
N THR A 346 -21.92 -6.29 -1.54
CA THR A 346 -20.86 -6.44 -0.53
C THR A 346 -21.18 -7.61 0.39
N GLY A 347 -20.16 -8.40 0.74
CA GLY A 347 -20.24 -9.46 1.74
C GLY A 347 -19.22 -9.25 2.86
N ASN A 348 -19.46 -9.83 4.03
CA ASN A 348 -18.53 -9.83 5.16
C ASN A 348 -18.42 -11.27 5.71
N THR A 349 -17.42 -11.55 6.53
CA THR A 349 -17.15 -12.90 7.07
C THR A 349 -17.30 -12.90 8.59
N ASP A 350 -18.17 -13.77 9.12
CA ASP A 350 -18.24 -14.14 10.54
C ASP A 350 -17.79 -15.60 10.71
N PRO A 351 -16.54 -15.84 11.13
CA PRO A 351 -16.01 -17.19 11.24
C PRO A 351 -16.68 -18.00 12.36
N ASN A 352 -17.34 -17.36 13.33
CA ASN A 352 -18.04 -18.09 14.40
C ASN A 352 -19.27 -18.85 13.88
N LEU A 353 -19.82 -18.42 12.73
CA LEU A 353 -20.93 -19.12 12.09
C LEU A 353 -20.50 -20.48 11.52
N MET A 354 -19.20 -20.76 11.39
CA MET A 354 -18.68 -22.09 11.07
C MET A 354 -19.15 -23.14 12.06
N PHE A 355 -19.10 -22.83 13.35
CA PHE A 355 -19.43 -23.79 14.42
C PHE A 355 -20.94 -24.00 14.59
N THR A 356 -21.77 -23.11 14.05
CA THR A 356 -23.22 -23.14 14.26
C THR A 356 -24.01 -23.48 13.00
N THR A 357 -23.62 -22.94 11.84
CA THR A 357 -24.34 -23.08 10.57
C THR A 357 -23.50 -23.72 9.46
N GLY A 358 -22.17 -23.72 9.60
CA GLY A 358 -21.25 -24.11 8.53
C GLY A 358 -21.21 -23.11 7.36
N GLN A 359 -21.71 -21.88 7.55
CA GLN A 359 -21.71 -20.81 6.56
C GLN A 359 -21.19 -19.50 7.18
N PRO A 360 -19.91 -19.16 6.95
CA PRO A 360 -19.27 -18.01 7.59
C PRO A 360 -19.57 -16.68 6.91
N PHE A 361 -20.09 -16.69 5.68
CA PHE A 361 -20.32 -15.46 4.91
C PHE A 361 -21.69 -14.87 5.23
N VAL A 362 -21.70 -13.55 5.44
CA VAL A 362 -22.88 -12.78 5.80
C VAL A 362 -23.06 -11.61 4.84
N TYR A 363 -24.32 -11.32 4.53
CA TYR A 363 -24.70 -10.36 3.50
C TYR A 363 -25.76 -9.37 4.03
N PRO A 364 -25.89 -8.17 3.42
CA PRO A 364 -27.00 -7.27 3.72
C PRO A 364 -28.33 -7.90 3.30
N LYS A 365 -29.43 -7.60 4.02
CA LYS A 365 -30.78 -8.15 3.75
C LYS A 365 -31.24 -8.02 2.30
N CYS A 366 -30.80 -7.00 1.58
CA CYS A 366 -31.17 -6.80 0.18
C CYS A 366 -30.50 -7.78 -0.80
N ALA A 367 -29.50 -8.56 -0.36
CA ALA A 367 -28.96 -9.70 -1.11
C ALA A 367 -30.03 -10.79 -1.38
N ASN A 368 -31.08 -10.87 -0.55
CA ASN A 368 -32.16 -11.82 -0.71
C ASN A 368 -32.94 -11.64 -2.04
N ASN A 369 -32.81 -10.48 -2.69
CA ASN A 369 -33.43 -10.20 -3.99
C ASN A 369 -32.87 -11.05 -5.13
N TYR A 370 -31.69 -11.67 -4.97
CA TYR A 370 -31.13 -12.58 -5.97
C TYR A 370 -31.74 -13.99 -5.93
N HIS A 371 -32.48 -14.33 -4.86
CA HIS A 371 -33.17 -15.63 -4.72
C HIS A 371 -32.26 -16.86 -4.90
N LEU A 372 -31.01 -16.78 -4.41
CA LEU A 372 -30.03 -17.86 -4.45
C LEU A 372 -29.98 -18.62 -3.11
N ALA A 373 -29.95 -19.95 -3.18
CA ALA A 373 -29.81 -20.86 -2.07
C ALA A 373 -28.44 -20.71 -1.37
N GLY A 374 -28.48 -20.34 -0.09
CA GLY A 374 -27.27 -20.08 0.71
C GLY A 374 -26.76 -18.65 0.64
N LEU A 375 -27.36 -17.79 -0.20
CA LEU A 375 -27.16 -16.34 -0.16
C LEU A 375 -28.28 -15.71 0.68
N THR A 376 -28.14 -15.77 2.01
CA THR A 376 -29.13 -15.17 2.93
C THR A 376 -28.56 -13.91 3.57
N GLY A 377 -29.22 -12.79 3.32
CA GLY A 377 -28.90 -11.51 3.96
C GLY A 377 -29.47 -11.43 5.37
N THR A 378 -28.60 -11.31 6.38
CA THR A 378 -28.95 -11.23 7.80
C THR A 378 -28.68 -9.84 8.40
N LEU A 379 -27.77 -9.09 7.80
CA LEU A 379 -27.34 -7.77 8.26
C LEU A 379 -28.22 -6.65 7.70
N ASN A 380 -28.05 -5.43 8.21
CA ASN A 380 -28.82 -4.27 7.74
C ASN A 380 -28.32 -3.81 6.35
N GLN A 381 -28.18 -2.50 6.14
CA GLN A 381 -27.87 -1.92 4.83
C GLN A 381 -26.39 -2.05 4.48
N ALA A 382 -25.51 -1.87 5.47
CA ALA A 382 -24.10 -2.21 5.37
C ALA A 382 -23.89 -3.68 5.74
N GLY A 383 -22.79 -4.30 5.31
CA GLY A 383 -22.31 -5.59 5.85
C GLY A 383 -21.82 -5.50 7.32
N LEU A 384 -22.42 -4.59 8.10
CA LEU A 384 -22.04 -4.12 9.43
C LEU A 384 -23.29 -4.03 10.34
N ASN A 385 -23.08 -4.10 11.66
CA ASN A 385 -24.11 -4.13 12.69
C ASN A 385 -24.57 -2.74 13.17
N ASN A 386 -23.87 -1.66 12.81
CA ASN A 386 -24.24 -0.27 13.12
C ASN A 386 -24.24 0.61 11.88
N GLU A 387 -25.04 1.68 11.92
CA GLU A 387 -25.12 2.68 10.84
C GLU A 387 -24.12 3.82 11.00
N TYR A 388 -23.72 4.14 12.23
CA TYR A 388 -22.81 5.24 12.54
C TYR A 388 -21.80 4.85 13.62
N ALA A 389 -20.59 5.38 13.51
CA ALA A 389 -19.64 5.46 14.60
C ALA A 389 -19.59 6.90 15.13
N THR A 390 -19.55 7.04 16.46
CA THR A 390 -19.57 8.33 17.13
C THR A 390 -18.27 8.55 17.91
N VAL A 391 -17.64 9.71 17.74
CA VAL A 391 -16.41 10.08 18.46
C VAL A 391 -16.56 11.45 19.11
N TRP A 392 -16.13 11.55 20.36
CA TRP A 392 -16.01 12.81 21.09
C TRP A 392 -14.56 13.29 21.07
N GLU A 393 -14.38 14.53 20.63
CA GLU A 393 -13.09 15.16 20.39
C GLU A 393 -12.93 16.41 21.27
N PRO A 394 -12.69 16.24 22.59
CA PRO A 394 -12.35 17.36 23.44
C PRO A 394 -10.98 17.93 23.07
N ARG A 395 -10.85 19.24 23.16
CA ARG A 395 -9.63 20.00 22.91
C ARG A 395 -9.47 21.01 24.03
N VAL A 396 -8.32 20.98 24.71
CA VAL A 396 -7.99 21.93 25.76
C VAL A 396 -6.59 22.44 25.51
N GLY A 397 -6.41 23.75 25.60
CA GLY A 397 -5.12 24.40 25.42
C GLY A 397 -5.00 25.65 26.24
N PHE A 398 -3.78 26.14 26.35
CA PHE A 398 -3.49 27.43 26.96
C PHE A 398 -2.30 28.10 26.28
N ALA A 399 -2.31 29.42 26.31
CA ALA A 399 -1.19 30.26 25.95
C ALA A 399 -0.96 31.29 27.07
N TYR A 400 0.25 31.29 27.63
CA TYR A 400 0.63 32.13 28.74
C TYR A 400 1.86 32.97 28.38
N ASP A 401 1.74 34.30 28.45
CA ASP A 401 2.86 35.24 28.35
C ASP A 401 3.45 35.50 29.74
N VAL A 402 4.63 34.96 29.99
CA VAL A 402 5.26 35.03 31.31
C VAL A 402 5.59 36.49 31.64
N ALA A 403 4.98 36.98 32.72
CA ALA A 403 5.15 38.35 33.20
C ALA A 403 4.64 39.46 32.26
N GLY A 404 3.85 39.12 31.23
CA GLY A 404 3.19 40.10 30.35
C GLY A 404 4.13 40.98 29.53
N ARG A 405 5.34 40.49 29.24
CA ARG A 405 6.39 41.23 28.52
C ARG A 405 6.56 40.79 27.07
N HIS A 406 5.80 39.79 26.61
CA HIS A 406 5.90 39.19 25.27
C HIS A 406 7.30 38.64 24.92
N THR A 407 8.13 38.34 25.93
CA THR A 407 9.50 37.84 25.73
C THR A 407 9.65 36.36 26.06
N THR A 408 8.67 35.78 26.76
CA THR A 408 8.64 34.35 27.07
C THR A 408 7.19 33.89 27.03
N SER A 409 6.87 32.97 26.13
CA SER A 409 5.53 32.38 26.03
C SER A 409 5.60 30.89 26.34
N ILE A 410 4.68 30.42 27.18
CA ILE A 410 4.43 29.01 27.45
C ILE A 410 3.12 28.63 26.76
N ARG A 411 3.12 27.53 26.01
CA ARG A 411 1.95 27.02 25.34
C ARG A 411 1.81 25.54 25.64
N GLY A 412 0.59 25.06 25.76
CA GLY A 412 0.35 23.63 25.88
C GLY A 412 -1.07 23.28 25.50
N GLY A 413 -1.27 22.02 25.14
CA GLY A 413 -2.59 21.55 24.78
C GLY A 413 -2.68 20.04 24.74
N TYR A 414 -3.91 19.57 24.75
CA TYR A 414 -4.32 18.19 24.58
C TYR A 414 -5.57 18.17 23.70
N GLY A 415 -5.63 17.24 22.74
CA GLY A 415 -6.82 17.04 21.92
C GLY A 415 -6.95 15.58 21.47
N ILE A 416 -8.19 15.15 21.28
CA ILE A 416 -8.51 13.90 20.58
C ILE A 416 -8.99 14.27 19.18
N TYR A 417 -8.50 13.54 18.18
CA TYR A 417 -8.84 13.71 16.78
C TYR A 417 -9.19 12.35 16.18
N SER A 418 -10.23 12.28 15.39
CA SER A 418 -10.57 11.11 14.60
C SER A 418 -9.82 11.10 13.26
N VAL A 419 -9.59 9.90 12.73
CA VAL A 419 -9.07 9.67 11.39
C VAL A 419 -10.15 8.97 10.61
N ARG A 420 -10.55 9.53 9.46
CA ARG A 420 -11.49 8.84 8.56
C ARG A 420 -10.79 7.64 7.94
N GLU A 421 -11.46 6.49 7.96
CA GLU A 421 -10.94 5.27 7.36
C GLU A 421 -10.94 5.39 5.83
N ASP A 422 -9.94 4.77 5.19
CA ASP A 422 -9.90 4.64 3.75
C ASP A 422 -11.03 3.71 3.27
N LEU A 423 -11.76 4.11 2.23
CA LEU A 423 -12.79 3.26 1.60
C LEU A 423 -12.19 1.98 1.00
N GLY A 424 -10.87 1.90 0.79
CA GLY A 424 -10.20 0.69 0.33
C GLY A 424 -10.54 -0.57 1.15
N ALA A 425 -10.79 -0.44 2.46
CA ALA A 425 -11.21 -1.57 3.29
C ALA A 425 -12.62 -2.10 2.92
N VAL A 426 -13.52 -1.20 2.53
CA VAL A 426 -14.89 -1.54 2.08
C VAL A 426 -14.89 -2.00 0.62
N ASP A 427 -14.00 -1.46 -0.21
CA ASP A 427 -13.78 -1.94 -1.58
C ASP A 427 -13.41 -3.44 -1.60
N ASN A 428 -12.62 -3.92 -0.63
CA ASN A 428 -12.30 -5.35 -0.57
C ASN A 428 -13.51 -6.23 -0.21
N LEU A 429 -14.51 -5.72 0.53
CA LEU A 429 -15.76 -6.47 0.81
C LEU A 429 -16.64 -6.64 -0.44
N ALA A 430 -16.43 -5.80 -1.44
CA ALA A 430 -17.09 -5.89 -2.74
C ALA A 430 -16.55 -7.05 -3.60
N LEU A 431 -15.34 -7.55 -3.29
CA LEU A 431 -14.76 -8.74 -3.91
C LEU A 431 -15.35 -10.05 -3.36
N ALA A 432 -16.27 -9.96 -2.39
CA ALA A 432 -16.87 -11.14 -1.80
C ALA A 432 -17.73 -11.89 -2.84
N PRO A 433 -17.50 -13.21 -3.03
CA PRO A 433 -18.44 -14.05 -3.76
C PRO A 433 -19.85 -13.96 -3.13
N PRO A 434 -20.94 -14.10 -3.90
CA PRO A 434 -21.02 -14.50 -5.30
C PRO A 434 -21.06 -13.32 -6.30
N TYR A 435 -20.94 -12.07 -5.86
CA TYR A 435 -21.15 -10.91 -6.74
C TYR A 435 -20.02 -10.75 -7.74
N PHE A 436 -18.79 -10.86 -7.25
CA PHE A 436 -17.59 -10.74 -8.05
C PHE A 436 -16.66 -11.93 -7.72
N PRO A 437 -16.94 -13.13 -8.26
CA PRO A 437 -16.11 -14.29 -8.01
C PRO A 437 -14.70 -14.12 -8.57
N LEU A 438 -13.74 -14.35 -7.69
CA LEU A 438 -12.32 -14.37 -7.97
C LEU A 438 -11.79 -15.80 -7.88
N THR A 439 -10.92 -16.20 -8.80
CA THR A 439 -10.31 -17.54 -8.78
C THR A 439 -8.85 -17.46 -8.32
N PHE A 440 -8.53 -18.07 -7.17
CA PHE A 440 -7.19 -18.21 -6.58
C PHE A 440 -7.14 -19.48 -5.70
N PRO A 441 -6.02 -20.20 -5.53
CA PRO A 441 -4.90 -20.42 -6.46
C PRO A 441 -5.21 -21.59 -7.43
N GLY A 442 -4.61 -21.56 -8.62
CA GLY A 442 -4.60 -22.68 -9.58
C GLY A 442 -4.84 -22.26 -11.04
N VAL A 443 -4.87 -23.26 -11.93
CA VAL A 443 -5.28 -23.10 -13.34
C VAL A 443 -6.66 -23.71 -13.49
N PRO A 444 -7.74 -22.90 -13.53
CA PRO A 444 -9.08 -23.44 -13.33
C PRO A 444 -9.71 -24.04 -14.59
N GLY A 445 -9.33 -23.57 -15.79
CA GLY A 445 -9.83 -24.01 -17.10
C GLY A 445 -9.02 -25.15 -17.77
N PRO A 446 -9.43 -25.62 -18.95
CA PRO A 446 -8.81 -26.76 -19.63
C PRO A 446 -7.43 -26.42 -20.23
N ASP A 447 -6.39 -27.20 -19.86
CA ASP A 447 -4.99 -27.41 -20.33
C ASP A 447 -4.41 -26.56 -21.50
N SER A 448 -4.85 -25.32 -21.70
CA SER A 448 -4.40 -24.39 -22.75
C SER A 448 -4.69 -22.95 -22.36
N LEU A 449 -3.92 -22.01 -22.91
CA LEU A 449 -4.12 -20.58 -22.64
C LEU A 449 -5.46 -20.07 -23.20
N ALA A 450 -6.03 -20.69 -24.24
CA ALA A 450 -7.21 -20.16 -24.92
C ALA A 450 -8.45 -20.00 -24.03
N ASN A 451 -8.63 -20.92 -23.07
CA ASN A 451 -9.87 -21.08 -22.32
C ASN A 451 -9.64 -21.17 -20.79
N LEU A 452 -8.57 -20.58 -20.26
CA LEU A 452 -8.15 -20.70 -18.85
C LEU A 452 -9.25 -20.43 -17.81
N PHE A 453 -10.26 -19.62 -18.14
CA PHE A 453 -11.36 -19.26 -17.22
C PHE A 453 -12.73 -19.77 -17.66
N GLN A 454 -12.78 -20.65 -18.66
CA GLN A 454 -14.01 -21.30 -19.13
C GLN A 454 -14.33 -22.56 -18.30
N PRO A 455 -15.58 -23.05 -18.35
CA PRO A 455 -15.98 -24.24 -17.59
C PRO A 455 -15.13 -25.46 -17.92
N ASN A 456 -14.75 -26.24 -16.91
CA ASN A 456 -13.96 -27.46 -17.05
C ASN A 456 -14.65 -28.63 -16.31
N ALA A 457 -15.19 -29.57 -17.07
CA ALA A 457 -15.90 -30.73 -16.53
C ALA A 457 -14.99 -31.70 -15.75
N THR A 458 -13.68 -31.71 -16.03
CA THR A 458 -12.71 -32.58 -15.36
C THR A 458 -12.38 -32.08 -13.96
N THR A 459 -12.19 -30.77 -13.80
CA THR A 459 -11.90 -30.12 -12.50
C THR A 459 -13.16 -29.72 -11.74
N GLY A 460 -14.33 -29.77 -12.40
CA GLY A 460 -15.60 -29.30 -11.86
C GLY A 460 -15.74 -27.77 -11.87
N PHE A 461 -14.78 -27.04 -12.44
CA PHE A 461 -14.79 -25.58 -12.50
C PHE A 461 -15.98 -25.06 -13.32
N PRO A 462 -16.88 -24.25 -12.72
CA PRO A 462 -18.08 -23.76 -13.39
C PRO A 462 -17.81 -22.70 -14.47
N GLY A 463 -16.58 -22.16 -14.55
CA GLY A 463 -16.24 -21.04 -15.44
C GLY A 463 -16.57 -19.69 -14.80
N ILE A 464 -15.70 -18.69 -14.98
CA ILE A 464 -15.96 -17.34 -14.46
C ILE A 464 -17.10 -16.69 -15.25
N PRO A 465 -18.11 -16.10 -14.59
CA PRO A 465 -19.22 -15.44 -15.27
C PRO A 465 -18.74 -14.18 -16.01
N PRO A 466 -19.37 -13.80 -17.14
CA PRO A 466 -19.00 -12.59 -17.85
C PRO A 466 -19.18 -11.30 -17.03
N LEU A 467 -18.51 -10.22 -17.42
CA LEU A 467 -18.69 -8.92 -16.78
C LEU A 467 -20.16 -8.48 -16.87
N GLY A 468 -20.74 -8.07 -15.74
CA GLY A 468 -22.13 -7.66 -15.61
C GLY A 468 -23.13 -8.81 -15.42
N ALA A 469 -22.68 -10.07 -15.44
CA ALA A 469 -23.57 -11.21 -15.21
C ALA A 469 -24.00 -11.30 -13.73
N PRO A 470 -25.27 -11.69 -13.45
CA PRO A 470 -25.76 -11.82 -12.09
C PRO A 470 -25.05 -12.97 -11.33
N PRO A 471 -25.06 -12.95 -9.98
CA PRO A 471 -24.48 -14.02 -9.18
C PRO A 471 -25.17 -15.36 -9.46
N THR A 472 -24.43 -16.47 -9.29
CA THR A 472 -24.93 -17.83 -9.51
C THR A 472 -24.54 -18.77 -8.37
N GLU A 473 -25.31 -19.84 -8.19
CA GLU A 473 -25.12 -20.84 -7.11
C GLU A 473 -23.70 -21.38 -6.96
N PRO A 474 -22.95 -21.72 -8.03
CA PRO A 474 -21.60 -22.27 -7.89
C PRO A 474 -20.60 -21.31 -7.23
N PHE A 475 -20.89 -20.02 -7.20
CA PHE A 475 -20.06 -19.00 -6.57
C PHE A 475 -20.61 -18.50 -5.24
N VAL A 476 -21.72 -19.05 -4.75
CA VAL A 476 -22.20 -18.76 -3.39
C VAL A 476 -21.23 -19.40 -2.41
N ALA A 477 -20.54 -18.56 -1.64
CA ALA A 477 -19.50 -18.94 -0.71
C ALA A 477 -20.05 -19.86 0.39
N LYS A 478 -19.44 -21.04 0.54
CA LYS A 478 -19.82 -22.08 1.52
C LYS A 478 -18.55 -22.66 2.12
N ALA A 479 -18.54 -22.88 3.43
CA ALA A 479 -17.38 -23.49 4.10
C ALA A 479 -16.99 -24.80 3.42
N SER A 480 -15.67 -25.01 3.23
CA SER A 480 -15.17 -26.28 2.73
C SER A 480 -15.35 -27.35 3.78
N LYS A 481 -15.85 -28.52 3.40
CA LYS A 481 -16.06 -29.63 4.33
C LYS A 481 -14.82 -30.51 4.38
N PHE A 482 -14.26 -30.69 5.57
CA PHE A 482 -13.18 -31.63 5.81
C PHE A 482 -13.60 -33.05 5.38
N SER A 483 -12.80 -33.68 4.53
CA SER A 483 -13.08 -34.99 3.94
C SER A 483 -12.18 -36.12 4.45
N GLY A 484 -11.41 -35.86 5.52
CA GLY A 484 -10.44 -36.79 6.06
C GLY A 484 -9.02 -36.50 5.57
N PHE A 485 -8.03 -37.07 6.25
CA PHE A 485 -6.63 -37.01 5.90
C PHE A 485 -6.27 -38.05 4.83
N GLN A 486 -5.29 -37.72 3.98
CA GLN A 486 -4.80 -38.66 2.97
C GLN A 486 -4.12 -39.89 3.63
N PRO A 487 -4.39 -41.13 3.20
CA PRO A 487 -3.89 -42.35 3.85
C PRO A 487 -2.38 -42.58 3.75
N SER A 488 -1.72 -41.92 2.79
CA SER A 488 -0.27 -41.98 2.55
C SER A 488 0.21 -40.63 2.02
N CYS A 489 0.96 -39.89 2.83
CA CYS A 489 1.54 -38.62 2.41
C CYS A 489 3.06 -38.75 2.31
N THR A 490 3.63 -38.29 1.18
CA THR A 490 5.09 -38.19 0.97
C THR A 490 5.49 -36.74 1.18
N LEU A 491 6.46 -36.47 2.06
CA LEU A 491 6.93 -35.09 2.31
C LEU A 491 7.51 -34.51 1.03
N ALA A 492 7.04 -33.34 0.60
CA ALA A 492 7.39 -32.72 -0.68
C ALA A 492 8.78 -32.07 -0.71
N ILE A 493 9.71 -32.48 0.16
CA ILE A 493 11.08 -31.95 0.22
C ILE A 493 12.09 -33.09 0.12
N GLY A 494 12.42 -33.50 -1.10
CA GLY A 494 13.69 -34.15 -1.51
C GLY A 494 14.25 -35.36 -0.76
N THR A 495 13.57 -35.90 0.26
CA THR A 495 14.16 -36.87 1.21
C THR A 495 13.32 -38.14 1.43
N GLY A 496 12.19 -38.29 0.73
CA GLY A 496 11.54 -39.59 0.53
C GLY A 496 10.95 -40.27 1.76
N VAL A 497 10.45 -39.52 2.75
CA VAL A 497 9.74 -40.10 3.90
C VAL A 497 8.23 -40.03 3.70
N ALA A 498 7.57 -41.18 3.83
CA ALA A 498 6.12 -41.30 3.85
C ALA A 498 5.64 -41.43 5.30
N SER A 499 4.66 -40.64 5.74
CA SER A 499 3.99 -40.85 7.03
C SER A 499 2.86 -41.88 6.87
N THR A 500 2.76 -42.81 7.82
CA THR A 500 1.69 -43.82 7.89
C THR A 500 0.60 -43.45 8.90
N SER A 501 0.70 -42.30 9.58
CA SER A 501 -0.34 -41.81 10.50
C SER A 501 -1.25 -40.82 9.78
N PRO A 502 -2.56 -41.09 9.68
CA PRO A 502 -3.51 -40.16 9.06
C PRO A 502 -3.49 -38.76 9.71
N THR A 503 -3.30 -38.67 11.04
CA THR A 503 -3.31 -37.38 11.78
C THR A 503 -2.12 -36.46 11.48
N GLN A 504 -1.10 -36.97 10.78
CA GLN A 504 0.11 -36.23 10.42
C GLN A 504 0.17 -35.91 8.91
N CYS A 505 -0.88 -36.23 8.16
CA CYS A 505 -0.94 -36.04 6.71
C CYS A 505 -1.69 -34.77 6.28
N ALA A 506 -1.70 -34.51 4.97
CA ALA A 506 -2.46 -33.41 4.38
C ALA A 506 -3.97 -33.68 4.48
N PRO A 507 -4.76 -32.73 5.00
CA PRO A 507 -6.21 -32.84 5.07
C PRO A 507 -6.84 -32.67 3.67
N GLY A 508 -7.86 -33.46 3.38
CA GLY A 508 -8.74 -33.25 2.23
C GLY A 508 -9.90 -32.33 2.59
N PHE A 509 -10.31 -31.51 1.64
CA PHE A 509 -11.50 -30.68 1.74
C PHE A 509 -12.33 -30.80 0.46
N THR A 510 -13.66 -30.77 0.60
CA THR A 510 -14.61 -30.80 -0.52
C THR A 510 -15.38 -29.48 -0.59
N GLY A 511 -15.57 -28.93 -1.78
CA GLY A 511 -16.19 -27.61 -1.97
C GLY A 511 -15.79 -26.94 -3.29
N ASN A 512 -16.41 -25.80 -3.57
CA ASN A 512 -16.56 -25.19 -4.90
C ASN A 512 -15.56 -24.05 -5.20
N ILE A 513 -14.29 -24.43 -5.38
CA ILE A 513 -13.37 -23.97 -6.44
C ILE A 513 -12.95 -22.48 -6.47
N PRO A 514 -11.72 -22.12 -6.04
CA PRO A 514 -10.80 -22.72 -5.07
C PRO A 514 -10.83 -21.92 -3.74
N THR A 515 -10.40 -22.51 -2.63
CA THR A 515 -10.25 -21.95 -1.26
C THR A 515 -10.64 -20.47 -1.08
N LEU A 516 -11.82 -20.25 -0.48
CA LEU A 516 -12.53 -18.97 -0.37
C LEU A 516 -11.67 -17.86 0.24
N PHE A 517 -11.51 -16.76 -0.49
CA PHE A 517 -11.02 -15.52 0.12
C PHE A 517 -12.11 -14.95 1.04
N GLY A 518 -11.91 -15.06 2.34
CA GLY A 518 -12.70 -14.42 3.37
C GLY A 518 -12.06 -13.10 3.75
N LEU A 519 -12.82 -12.01 3.69
CA LEU A 519 -12.45 -10.78 4.40
C LEU A 519 -13.45 -10.56 5.52
N GLN A 520 -12.93 -10.34 6.72
CA GLN A 520 -13.68 -9.79 7.82
C GLN A 520 -13.28 -8.33 8.02
N VAL A 521 -14.27 -7.43 7.98
CA VAL A 521 -14.16 -6.13 8.63
C VAL A 521 -14.90 -6.14 9.97
N PRO A 522 -14.59 -5.23 10.90
CA PRO A 522 -15.24 -5.22 12.20
C PRO A 522 -16.73 -4.99 12.02
N PHE A 523 -17.56 -5.94 12.46
CA PHE A 523 -19.02 -5.81 12.39
C PHE A 523 -19.52 -4.53 13.05
N HIS A 524 -18.80 -4.05 14.07
CA HIS A 524 -19.04 -2.73 14.63
C HIS A 524 -18.04 -1.73 14.05
N TRP A 525 -18.53 -0.84 13.19
CA TRP A 525 -17.76 0.27 12.65
C TRP A 525 -17.25 1.15 13.80
N VAL A 526 -15.94 1.33 13.86
CA VAL A 526 -15.27 2.18 14.83
C VAL A 526 -14.24 3.04 14.11
N ILE A 527 -14.02 4.24 14.63
CA ILE A 527 -13.11 5.20 14.01
C ILE A 527 -11.81 5.21 14.81
N GLY A 528 -10.69 5.14 14.09
CA GLY A 528 -9.36 5.34 14.66
C GLY A 528 -9.24 6.74 15.25
N THR A 529 -8.60 6.85 16.41
CA THR A 529 -8.43 8.15 17.08
C THR A 529 -6.97 8.38 17.43
N THR A 530 -6.54 9.64 17.34
CA THR A 530 -5.24 10.09 17.82
C THR A 530 -5.44 11.07 18.97
N GLN A 531 -4.77 10.81 20.08
CA GLN A 531 -4.62 11.77 21.17
C GLN A 531 -3.31 12.50 20.93
N GLN A 532 -3.33 13.83 20.92
CA GLN A 532 -2.13 14.63 20.76
C GLN A 532 -1.99 15.56 21.94
N TRP A 533 -0.77 15.71 22.45
CA TRP A 533 -0.46 16.70 23.46
C TRP A 533 0.87 17.34 23.18
N ASN A 534 0.97 18.61 23.51
CA ASN A 534 2.20 19.37 23.37
C ASN A 534 2.36 20.33 24.54
N PHE A 535 3.62 20.66 24.81
CA PHE A 535 4.00 21.70 25.74
C PHE A 535 5.25 22.37 25.21
N SER A 536 5.24 23.69 25.03
CA SER A 536 6.42 24.43 24.58
C SER A 536 6.65 25.72 25.37
N ILE A 537 7.93 26.06 25.47
CA ILE A 537 8.42 27.30 26.05
C ILE A 537 9.27 27.99 24.98
N GLN A 538 8.80 29.14 24.53
CA GLN A 538 9.53 30.00 23.61
C GLN A 538 10.05 31.22 24.37
N ARG A 539 11.30 31.59 24.15
CA ARG A 539 11.93 32.76 24.76
C ARG A 539 12.74 33.54 23.74
N GLN A 540 12.56 34.86 23.75
CA GLN A 540 13.46 35.79 23.08
C GLN A 540 14.78 35.87 23.86
N LEU A 541 15.91 35.66 23.19
CA LEU A 541 17.26 35.66 23.79
C LEU A 541 18.02 36.98 23.55
N GLY A 542 17.61 37.76 22.55
CA GLY A 542 18.23 39.02 22.18
C GLY A 542 17.44 39.73 21.07
N HIS A 543 18.09 40.65 20.36
CA HIS A 543 17.52 41.24 19.15
C HIS A 543 17.42 40.16 18.06
N ASP A 544 16.25 39.95 17.48
CA ASP A 544 15.92 38.96 16.43
C ASP A 544 16.12 37.47 16.77
N TRP A 545 16.79 37.13 17.89
CA TRP A 545 17.00 35.73 18.31
C TRP A 545 15.91 35.21 19.25
N TYR A 546 15.45 33.99 18.97
CA TYR A 546 14.56 33.24 19.84
C TYR A 546 15.00 31.78 19.97
N ALA A 547 14.68 31.17 21.11
CA ALA A 547 14.79 29.75 21.32
C ALA A 547 13.44 29.18 21.75
N GLU A 548 13.15 27.96 21.33
CA GLU A 548 11.96 27.20 21.74
C GLU A 548 12.37 25.80 22.16
N LEU A 549 11.83 25.34 23.29
CA LEU A 549 11.90 23.96 23.73
C LEU A 549 10.48 23.43 23.83
N GLY A 550 10.21 22.32 23.13
CA GLY A 550 8.90 21.71 23.05
C GLY A 550 8.95 20.21 23.34
N TYR A 551 7.91 19.71 23.97
CA TYR A 551 7.59 18.29 24.05
C TYR A 551 6.31 18.04 23.25
N VAL A 552 6.32 17.02 22.41
CA VAL A 552 5.18 16.58 21.61
C VAL A 552 4.97 15.11 21.83
N GLY A 553 3.74 14.72 22.14
CA GLY A 553 3.32 13.34 22.24
C GLY A 553 2.09 13.06 21.40
N THR A 554 2.02 11.85 20.86
CA THR A 554 0.88 11.35 20.12
C THR A 554 0.64 9.90 20.48
N HIS A 555 -0.61 9.54 20.70
CA HIS A 555 -1.06 8.16 20.89
C HIS A 555 -2.20 7.87 19.93
N GLY A 556 -1.94 7.02 18.94
CA GLY A 556 -2.96 6.45 18.06
C GLY A 556 -3.58 5.22 18.72
N ALA A 557 -4.90 5.13 18.68
CA ALA A 557 -5.65 4.00 19.24
C ALA A 557 -6.81 3.62 18.32
N ARG A 558 -7.17 2.33 18.35
CA ARG A 558 -8.15 1.72 17.43
C ARG A 558 -7.77 1.92 15.97
N LEU A 559 -6.47 1.92 15.69
CA LEU A 559 -5.99 1.93 14.32
C LEU A 559 -6.27 0.57 13.70
N ARG A 560 -6.50 0.54 12.39
CA ARG A 560 -6.70 -0.69 11.64
C ARG A 560 -5.36 -1.44 11.53
N ALA A 561 -5.40 -2.73 11.81
CA ALA A 561 -4.37 -3.70 11.43
C ALA A 561 -5.00 -4.82 10.63
N THR A 562 -4.19 -5.45 9.77
CA THR A 562 -4.55 -6.70 9.08
C THR A 562 -3.95 -7.87 9.85
N SER A 563 -4.71 -8.96 9.97
CA SER A 563 -4.26 -10.22 10.56
C SER A 563 -5.00 -11.39 9.93
N ASP A 564 -4.39 -12.57 9.92
CA ASP A 564 -4.96 -13.85 9.57
C ASP A 564 -5.41 -14.58 10.84
N PRO A 565 -6.68 -14.45 11.26
CA PRO A 565 -7.16 -15.09 12.47
C PRO A 565 -7.28 -16.62 12.35
N ASP A 566 -7.21 -17.20 11.14
CA ASP A 566 -7.18 -18.67 10.92
C ASP A 566 -5.78 -19.27 11.02
N GLN A 567 -4.89 -18.64 11.80
CA GLN A 567 -3.53 -19.09 12.04
C GLN A 567 -3.51 -20.45 12.77
N ALA A 568 -2.86 -21.46 12.19
CA ALA A 568 -2.83 -22.82 12.73
C ALA A 568 -2.17 -22.88 14.12
N ASN A 569 -2.82 -23.52 15.09
CA ASN A 569 -2.24 -23.66 16.44
C ASN A 569 -1.29 -24.87 16.54
N PRO A 570 -0.11 -24.77 17.17
CA PRO A 570 0.77 -25.92 17.37
C PRO A 570 0.10 -27.00 18.24
N ALA A 571 0.16 -28.25 17.78
CA ALA A 571 -0.25 -29.43 18.54
C ALA A 571 0.97 -30.16 19.11
N THR A 572 0.89 -30.59 20.37
CA THR A 572 1.89 -31.44 21.02
C THR A 572 1.22 -32.60 21.76
N PRO A 573 1.95 -33.67 22.12
CA PRO A 573 1.35 -34.76 22.89
C PRO A 573 0.78 -34.31 24.24
N GLN A 574 1.31 -33.23 24.82
CA GLN A 574 0.82 -32.62 26.07
C GLN A 574 -0.38 -31.70 25.84
N HIS A 575 -0.45 -31.06 24.67
CA HIS A 575 -1.53 -30.15 24.27
C HIS A 575 -2.04 -30.52 22.87
N PRO A 576 -2.76 -31.65 22.72
CA PRO A 576 -3.25 -32.09 21.42
C PRO A 576 -4.48 -31.28 20.99
N ILE A 577 -4.67 -31.13 19.69
CA ILE A 577 -5.86 -30.49 19.10
C ILE A 577 -6.84 -31.58 18.70
N THR A 578 -8.12 -31.44 19.07
CA THR A 578 -9.16 -32.38 18.70
C THR A 578 -10.20 -31.70 17.82
N ILE A 579 -10.39 -32.23 16.60
CA ILE A 579 -11.41 -31.76 15.66
C ILE A 579 -12.62 -32.72 15.65
N PRO A 580 -13.85 -32.23 15.42
CA PRO A 580 -15.09 -33.01 15.51
C PRO A 580 -15.37 -33.87 14.27
N TYR A 581 -14.31 -34.37 13.63
CA TYR A 581 -14.37 -35.15 12.39
C TYR A 581 -13.55 -36.43 12.52
N ASN A 582 -13.92 -37.46 11.76
CA ASN A 582 -13.12 -38.68 11.68
C ASN A 582 -11.87 -38.46 10.80
N CYS A 583 -10.69 -38.86 11.30
CA CYS A 583 -9.42 -38.64 10.58
C CYS A 583 -9.37 -39.29 9.19
N ALA A 584 -10.09 -40.38 8.94
CA ALA A 584 -10.01 -41.12 7.68
C ALA A 584 -11.15 -40.75 6.70
N THR A 585 -12.33 -40.41 7.19
CA THR A 585 -13.52 -40.23 6.35
C THR A 585 -14.07 -38.81 6.30
N GLY A 586 -13.62 -37.92 7.19
CA GLY A 586 -14.16 -36.56 7.33
C GLY A 586 -15.62 -36.47 7.81
N GLY A 587 -16.28 -37.61 8.08
CA GLY A 587 -17.61 -37.63 8.67
C GLY A 587 -17.61 -37.25 10.16
N PRO A 588 -18.79 -37.13 10.79
CA PRO A 588 -18.91 -36.87 12.22
C PRO A 588 -18.07 -37.87 13.03
N GLY A 589 -17.26 -37.35 13.95
CA GLY A 589 -16.34 -38.18 14.73
C GLY A 589 -15.47 -37.34 15.65
N SER A 590 -14.31 -37.88 16.01
CA SER A 590 -13.29 -37.15 16.75
C SER A 590 -11.93 -37.57 16.20
N CYS A 591 -11.08 -36.58 15.91
CA CYS A 591 -9.73 -36.79 15.44
C CYS A 591 -8.78 -35.94 16.30
N THR A 592 -7.84 -36.61 16.96
CA THR A 592 -6.85 -35.97 17.83
C THR A 592 -5.52 -35.86 17.10
N ILE A 593 -5.08 -34.63 16.88
CA ILE A 593 -3.79 -34.28 16.31
C ILE A 593 -2.84 -33.99 17.48
N SER A 594 -1.78 -34.78 17.62
CA SER A 594 -0.82 -34.70 18.73
C SER A 594 0.53 -34.16 18.33
N ASP A 595 0.78 -33.93 17.03
CA ASP A 595 2.06 -33.43 16.54
C ASP A 595 1.82 -32.34 15.50
N THR A 596 2.74 -31.37 15.45
CA THR A 596 2.71 -30.27 14.49
C THR A 596 3.54 -30.66 13.27
N THR A 597 2.93 -30.69 12.09
CA THR A 597 3.62 -30.82 10.81
C THR A 597 3.18 -29.73 9.85
N PHE A 598 3.93 -29.57 8.75
CA PHE A 598 3.55 -28.65 7.68
C PHE A 598 2.27 -29.13 6.99
N GLU A 599 2.15 -30.44 6.80
CA GLU A 599 1.06 -31.09 6.09
C GLU A 599 -0.28 -30.98 6.84
N ASN A 600 -0.26 -31.10 8.17
CA ASN A 600 -1.49 -31.10 8.97
C ASN A 600 -1.93 -29.71 9.44
N ALA A 601 -1.23 -28.64 9.06
CA ALA A 601 -1.50 -27.30 9.59
C ALA A 601 -2.92 -26.81 9.30
N ASN A 602 -3.43 -26.98 8.08
CA ASN A 602 -4.83 -26.66 7.72
C ASN A 602 -5.89 -27.38 8.58
N ALA A 603 -5.54 -28.49 9.24
CA ALA A 603 -6.46 -29.20 10.14
C ALA A 603 -6.37 -28.72 11.60
N ARG A 604 -5.36 -27.91 11.92
CA ARG A 604 -5.13 -27.26 13.23
C ARG A 604 -5.62 -25.81 13.28
N ASP A 605 -6.11 -25.32 12.15
CA ASP A 605 -6.77 -24.03 11.99
C ASP A 605 -7.95 -23.89 12.97
N PRO A 606 -8.10 -22.74 13.64
CA PRO A 606 -9.26 -22.46 14.50
C PRO A 606 -10.59 -22.62 13.76
N TYR A 607 -10.67 -22.25 12.47
CA TYR A 607 -11.87 -22.23 11.67
C TYR A 607 -11.81 -23.19 10.48
N LEU A 608 -11.74 -24.49 10.79
CA LEU A 608 -11.65 -25.58 9.81
C LEU A 608 -12.63 -25.42 8.63
N GLY A 609 -12.09 -25.17 7.44
CA GLY A 609 -12.87 -25.03 6.19
C GLY A 609 -12.96 -23.61 5.62
N LEU A 610 -12.43 -22.60 6.32
CA LEU A 610 -12.15 -21.27 5.77
C LEU A 610 -10.81 -21.22 5.00
N GLY A 611 -9.83 -22.02 5.42
CA GLY A 611 -8.56 -22.25 4.72
C GLY A 611 -7.50 -21.25 5.17
N SER A 612 -6.45 -21.74 5.83
CA SER A 612 -5.33 -20.89 6.26
C SER A 612 -4.71 -20.12 5.08
N GLY A 613 -4.46 -18.83 5.30
CA GLY A 613 -3.88 -17.91 4.32
C GLY A 613 -4.87 -17.31 3.29
N PHE A 614 -6.15 -17.65 3.36
CA PHE A 614 -7.21 -17.03 2.54
C PHE A 614 -8.28 -16.32 3.37
N TYR A 615 -8.10 -16.19 4.68
CA TYR A 615 -9.00 -15.45 5.55
C TYR A 615 -8.27 -14.33 6.29
N GLU A 616 -8.54 -13.09 5.89
CA GLU A 616 -8.00 -11.88 6.51
C GLU A 616 -9.05 -11.19 7.37
N ALA A 617 -8.61 -10.55 8.45
CA ALA A 617 -9.42 -9.67 9.27
C ALA A 617 -8.76 -8.29 9.39
N PHE A 618 -9.54 -7.24 9.09
CA PHE A 618 -9.21 -5.87 9.44
C PHE A 618 -9.75 -5.59 10.84
N LEU A 619 -8.85 -5.37 11.79
CA LEU A 619 -9.18 -5.21 13.20
C LEU A 619 -8.79 -3.81 13.70
N PRO A 620 -9.64 -3.13 14.48
CA PRO A 620 -9.36 -1.80 15.01
C PRO A 620 -8.63 -1.94 16.35
N ASN A 621 -7.55 -2.71 16.37
CA ASN A 621 -6.83 -3.11 17.58
C ASN A 621 -5.32 -2.80 17.53
N SER A 622 -4.91 -1.89 16.66
CA SER A 622 -3.53 -1.37 16.61
C SER A 622 -3.38 -0.07 17.39
N ASP A 623 -2.18 0.13 17.94
CA ASP A 623 -1.75 1.31 18.68
C ASP A 623 -0.42 1.87 18.17
N SER A 624 -0.27 3.18 18.28
CA SER A 624 0.99 3.86 18.01
C SER A 624 1.30 4.89 19.07
N HIS A 625 2.58 5.04 19.39
CA HIS A 625 3.09 6.00 20.36
C HIS A 625 4.26 6.77 19.79
N TYR A 626 4.11 8.08 19.70
CA TYR A 626 5.18 9.01 19.34
C TYR A 626 5.43 9.95 20.51
N ASN A 627 6.70 10.11 20.90
CA ASN A 627 7.11 11.11 21.88
C ASN A 627 8.38 11.79 21.39
N ALA A 628 8.41 13.11 21.41
CA ALA A 628 9.54 13.89 20.94
C ALA A 628 9.85 15.10 21.82
N LEU A 629 11.15 15.30 22.04
CA LEU A 629 11.71 16.57 22.47
C LEU A 629 12.18 17.34 21.24
N GLN A 630 11.70 18.57 21.09
CA GLN A 630 12.05 19.46 20.00
C GLN A 630 12.73 20.71 20.56
N ALA A 631 13.86 21.10 19.98
CA ALA A 631 14.57 22.30 20.33
C ALA A 631 14.84 23.11 19.06
N THR A 632 14.43 24.37 19.06
CA THR A 632 14.61 25.29 17.94
C THR A 632 15.36 26.52 18.40
N LEU A 633 16.36 26.93 17.64
CA LEU A 633 17.03 28.22 17.75
C LEU A 633 16.83 28.95 16.43
N GLY A 634 16.32 30.18 16.48
CA GLY A 634 16.05 30.97 15.28
C GLY A 634 16.50 32.42 15.40
N HIS A 635 16.83 32.99 14.26
CA HIS A 635 17.07 34.41 14.05
C HIS A 635 16.08 34.89 12.98
N HIS A 636 15.21 35.83 13.34
CA HIS A 636 14.35 36.50 12.38
C HIS A 636 15.20 37.24 11.33
N PHE A 637 14.67 37.42 10.12
CA PHE A 637 15.45 38.04 9.05
C PHE A 637 15.87 39.46 9.47
N GLY A 638 17.17 39.66 9.69
CA GLY A 638 17.72 40.90 10.22
C GLY A 638 19.12 41.13 9.68
N LYS A 639 19.40 42.33 9.17
CA LYS A 639 20.71 42.72 8.58
C LYS A 639 21.22 41.72 7.52
N GLY A 640 20.30 41.16 6.73
CA GLY A 640 20.61 40.21 5.66
C GLY A 640 20.73 38.74 6.11
N LEU A 641 20.55 38.42 7.39
CA LEU A 641 20.65 37.05 7.91
C LEU A 641 19.29 36.51 8.35
N TYR A 642 18.92 35.35 7.82
CA TYR A 642 17.96 34.43 8.41
C TYR A 642 18.65 33.14 8.79
N PHE A 643 18.31 32.61 9.95
CA PHE A 643 18.88 31.37 10.48
C PHE A 643 17.83 30.61 11.29
N GLN A 644 17.76 29.31 11.11
CA GLN A 644 16.98 28.41 11.94
C GLN A 644 17.73 27.09 12.09
N SER A 645 17.89 26.63 13.32
CA SER A 645 18.42 25.31 13.65
C SER A 645 17.43 24.58 14.55
N ALA A 646 16.97 23.43 14.09
CA ALA A 646 16.00 22.59 14.79
C ALA A 646 16.59 21.20 15.06
N TYR A 647 16.45 20.73 16.29
CA TYR A 647 16.82 19.40 16.74
C TYR A 647 15.59 18.67 17.28
N THR A 648 15.38 17.44 16.86
CA THR A 648 14.32 16.56 17.34
C THR A 648 14.94 15.27 17.86
N TYR A 649 14.66 14.94 19.11
CA TYR A 649 14.91 13.64 19.70
C TYR A 649 13.57 12.94 19.88
N ALA A 650 13.31 11.88 19.12
CA ALA A 650 12.00 11.26 19.05
C ALA A 650 12.05 9.74 19.21
N ASN A 651 11.00 9.18 19.77
CA ASN A 651 10.76 7.76 19.79
C ASN A 651 9.36 7.47 19.24
N SER A 652 9.29 6.63 18.22
CA SER A 652 8.05 6.20 17.58
C SER A 652 7.97 4.68 17.68
N ILE A 653 6.91 4.17 18.30
CA ILE A 653 6.65 2.74 18.50
C ILE A 653 5.26 2.44 17.97
N ASP A 654 5.10 1.35 17.25
CA ASP A 654 3.82 0.82 16.80
C ASP A 654 3.90 -0.71 16.67
N ASP A 655 2.75 -1.36 16.53
CA ASP A 655 2.64 -2.77 16.14
C ASP A 655 2.57 -2.95 14.62
N VAL A 656 2.12 -1.92 13.88
CA VAL A 656 2.07 -1.86 12.42
C VAL A 656 2.42 -0.44 11.94
N SER A 657 3.35 -0.29 10.99
CA SER A 657 3.77 1.03 10.46
C SER A 657 3.19 1.39 9.08
N THR A 658 2.22 0.61 8.59
CA THR A 658 1.58 0.85 7.30
C THR A 658 0.07 0.90 7.44
N ALA A 659 -0.57 1.67 6.56
CA ALA A 659 -2.02 1.67 6.38
C ALA A 659 -2.41 0.86 5.12
N SER A 660 -1.54 -0.01 4.61
CA SER A 660 -1.81 -0.86 3.44
C SER A 660 -3.15 -1.58 3.59
N VAL A 661 -3.90 -1.65 2.48
CA VAL A 661 -5.13 -2.44 2.35
C VAL A 661 -4.87 -3.81 1.70
N ALA A 662 -3.60 -4.12 1.43
CA ALA A 662 -3.12 -5.38 0.88
C ALA A 662 -2.21 -6.08 1.88
N PHE A 663 -2.42 -7.38 2.12
CA PHE A 663 -1.53 -8.43 2.65
C PHE A 663 -0.27 -7.99 3.44
N VAL A 664 -0.39 -7.06 4.39
CA VAL A 664 0.71 -6.67 5.30
C VAL A 664 0.23 -6.92 6.72
N ALA A 665 0.54 -8.11 7.21
CA ALA A 665 0.10 -8.56 8.51
C ALA A 665 1.11 -8.25 9.63
N ARG A 666 0.69 -8.59 10.84
CA ARG A 666 1.52 -8.58 12.05
C ARG A 666 2.66 -9.60 11.95
N PHE A 667 3.77 -9.30 12.61
CA PHE A 667 4.87 -10.22 12.77
C PHE A 667 4.61 -11.26 13.86
N ASN A 668 5.09 -12.48 13.62
CA ASN A 668 4.97 -13.66 14.48
C ASN A 668 3.49 -14.01 14.73
N ASP A 669 3.05 -14.06 16.00
CA ASP A 669 1.67 -14.38 16.33
C ASP A 669 0.74 -13.21 15.99
N GLN A 670 -0.01 -13.36 14.90
CA GLN A 670 -0.89 -12.30 14.39
C GLN A 670 -2.09 -12.01 15.31
N THR A 671 -2.40 -12.93 16.22
CA THR A 671 -3.46 -12.77 17.23
C THR A 671 -3.02 -11.94 18.43
N ASN A 672 -1.71 -11.72 18.61
CA ASN A 672 -1.13 -10.97 19.71
C ASN A 672 -0.37 -9.72 19.20
N PRO A 673 -1.00 -8.53 19.23
CA PRO A 673 -0.36 -7.28 18.78
C PRO A 673 0.99 -6.95 19.42
N ARG A 674 1.25 -7.48 20.63
CA ARG A 674 2.47 -7.21 21.37
C ARG A 674 3.71 -7.80 20.70
N ASP A 675 3.55 -8.88 19.94
CA ASP A 675 4.67 -9.60 19.33
C ASP A 675 5.22 -8.86 18.11
N SER A 676 4.39 -8.02 17.49
CA SER A 676 4.77 -7.10 16.41
C SER A 676 5.20 -5.72 16.89
N ARG A 677 5.12 -5.44 18.19
CA ARG A 677 5.39 -4.10 18.73
C ARG A 677 6.87 -3.77 18.68
N GLY A 678 7.23 -2.73 17.93
CA GLY A 678 8.62 -2.34 17.69
C GLY A 678 8.75 -0.84 17.41
N LEU A 679 9.96 -0.40 17.05
CA LEU A 679 10.12 0.95 16.50
C LEU A 679 9.35 1.07 15.19
N SER A 680 8.73 2.21 14.92
CA SER A 680 8.08 2.44 13.61
C SER A 680 9.09 2.37 12.46
N ASP A 681 8.71 1.90 11.27
CA ASP A 681 9.60 1.78 10.09
C ASP A 681 10.24 3.14 9.71
N PHE A 682 9.48 4.22 9.90
CA PHE A 682 9.91 5.59 9.66
C PHE A 682 10.55 6.27 10.88
N ALA A 683 10.75 5.55 11.99
CA ALA A 683 11.31 6.13 13.20
C ALA A 683 12.71 6.71 12.93
N ARG A 684 12.94 7.94 13.41
CA ARG A 684 14.24 8.59 13.42
C ARG A 684 14.49 9.09 14.83
N ARG A 685 15.45 8.48 15.52
CA ARG A 685 15.76 8.77 16.92
C ARG A 685 16.27 10.20 17.10
N GLN A 686 17.11 10.66 16.18
CA GLN A 686 17.68 12.01 16.19
C GLN A 686 17.60 12.60 14.80
N ARG A 687 17.16 13.85 14.72
CA ARG A 687 17.18 14.65 13.49
C ARG A 687 17.55 16.09 13.81
N TRP A 688 18.58 16.59 13.14
CA TRP A 688 18.99 17.98 13.16
C TRP A 688 18.87 18.56 11.75
N VAL A 689 18.12 19.64 11.62
CA VAL A 689 18.06 20.44 10.40
C VAL A 689 18.49 21.86 10.70
N THR A 690 19.41 22.41 9.91
CA THR A 690 19.78 23.83 9.94
C THR A 690 19.55 24.44 8.58
N SER A 691 18.86 25.57 8.56
CA SER A 691 18.62 26.39 7.38
C SER A 691 19.14 27.79 7.62
N ALA A 692 19.93 28.31 6.69
CA ALA A 692 20.44 29.68 6.77
C ALA A 692 20.37 30.36 5.41
N VAL A 693 20.04 31.64 5.41
CA VAL A 693 20.09 32.52 4.24
C VAL A 693 20.87 33.76 4.64
N TYR A 694 21.89 34.10 3.86
CA TYR A 694 22.70 35.28 4.04
C TYR A 694 22.73 36.10 2.76
N GLN A 695 22.10 37.27 2.82
CA GLN A 695 22.19 38.31 1.80
C GLN A 695 23.36 39.23 2.14
N LEU A 696 24.26 39.44 1.17
CA LEU A 696 25.34 40.39 1.37
C LEU A 696 24.77 41.80 1.64
N PRO A 697 25.43 42.58 2.53
CA PRO A 697 25.02 43.95 2.81
C PRO A 697 24.90 44.80 1.54
N SER A 698 23.98 45.77 1.56
CA SER A 698 23.85 46.75 0.47
C SER A 698 25.14 47.57 0.32
N LEU A 699 25.80 47.46 -0.84
CA LEU A 699 26.96 48.27 -1.22
C LEU A 699 26.54 49.63 -1.79
N SER A 700 25.49 50.25 -1.26
CA SER A 700 24.90 51.48 -1.78
C SER A 700 25.86 52.68 -1.77
N ALA A 701 26.88 52.66 -0.91
CA ALA A 701 27.92 53.70 -0.82
C ALA A 701 29.18 53.42 -1.68
N SER A 702 29.21 52.32 -2.44
CA SER A 702 30.36 51.94 -3.29
C SER A 702 30.22 52.41 -4.73
N ASN A 703 31.33 52.46 -5.48
CA ASN A 703 31.28 52.80 -6.91
C ASN A 703 30.51 51.73 -7.74
N SER A 704 30.07 52.11 -8.94
CA SER A 704 29.22 51.27 -9.80
C SER A 704 29.83 49.91 -10.16
N PHE A 705 31.16 49.84 -10.29
CA PHE A 705 31.86 48.59 -10.56
C PHE A 705 31.78 47.63 -9.36
N VAL A 706 32.13 48.13 -8.17
CA VAL A 706 32.07 47.35 -6.91
C VAL A 706 30.63 46.91 -6.63
N LYS A 707 29.65 47.80 -6.85
CA LYS A 707 28.22 47.49 -6.68
C LYS A 707 27.72 46.43 -7.67
N GLY A 708 28.15 46.47 -8.93
CA GLY A 708 27.75 45.47 -9.93
C GLY A 708 28.35 44.08 -9.66
N VAL A 709 29.62 44.02 -9.27
CA VAL A 709 30.33 42.75 -9.02
C VAL A 709 29.91 42.13 -7.68
N PHE A 710 29.91 42.90 -6.60
CA PHE A 710 29.74 42.40 -5.23
C PHE A 710 28.33 42.63 -4.64
N GLY A 711 27.46 43.38 -5.33
CA GLY A 711 26.08 43.57 -4.90
C GLY A 711 25.15 42.43 -5.34
N GLY A 712 24.05 42.27 -4.60
CA GLY A 712 22.93 41.39 -4.98
C GLY A 712 23.19 39.89 -4.80
N TRP A 713 24.24 39.50 -4.08
CA TRP A 713 24.51 38.10 -3.75
C TRP A 713 23.71 37.63 -2.55
N GLU A 714 23.23 36.40 -2.65
CA GLU A 714 22.54 35.65 -1.61
C GLU A 714 23.14 34.24 -1.58
N ALA A 715 23.51 33.77 -0.40
CA ALA A 715 23.88 32.38 -0.17
C ALA A 715 22.86 31.74 0.76
N SER A 716 22.44 30.52 0.46
CA SER A 716 21.60 29.74 1.36
C SER A 716 22.15 28.33 1.52
N THR A 717 21.84 27.72 2.65
CA THR A 717 22.21 26.33 2.91
C THR A 717 21.16 25.64 3.75
N VAL A 718 21.02 24.34 3.48
CA VAL A 718 20.28 23.41 4.32
C VAL A 718 21.20 22.25 4.67
N PHE A 719 21.32 21.98 5.96
CA PHE A 719 22.11 20.89 6.49
C PHE A 719 21.21 19.94 7.28
N ILE A 720 21.30 18.64 6.97
CA ILE A 720 20.50 17.60 7.60
C ILE A 720 21.43 16.51 8.15
N LEU A 721 21.30 16.23 9.45
CA LEU A 721 21.84 15.04 10.10
C LEU A 721 20.69 14.26 10.70
N GLN A 722 20.59 12.97 10.40
CA GLN A 722 19.60 12.12 11.04
C GLN A 722 20.12 10.71 11.27
N SER A 723 19.61 10.05 12.31
CA SER A 723 19.84 8.63 12.56
C SER A 723 19.33 7.78 11.41
N GLY A 724 19.81 6.54 11.30
CA GLY A 724 19.28 5.59 10.32
C GLY A 724 17.83 5.18 10.59
N ALA A 725 17.21 4.57 9.58
CA ALA A 725 15.94 3.88 9.75
C ALA A 725 16.14 2.55 10.48
N PRO A 726 15.21 2.13 11.35
CA PRO A 726 15.23 0.77 11.85
C PRO A 726 14.81 -0.22 10.76
N PHE A 727 15.17 -1.49 10.94
CA PHE A 727 14.70 -2.61 10.12
C PHE A 727 14.63 -3.90 10.93
N THR A 728 13.81 -4.84 10.49
CA THR A 728 13.64 -6.17 11.10
C THR A 728 14.51 -7.20 10.37
N VAL A 729 15.03 -8.18 11.12
CA VAL A 729 15.73 -9.34 10.55
C VAL A 729 14.77 -10.52 10.56
N PHE A 730 14.60 -11.16 9.41
CA PHE A 730 13.63 -12.24 9.22
C PHE A 730 14.30 -13.59 9.14
N ASP A 731 13.55 -14.64 9.45
CA ASP A 731 13.84 -16.01 9.01
C ASP A 731 12.76 -16.40 7.99
N PHE A 732 13.10 -16.45 6.70
CA PHE A 732 12.15 -16.83 5.66
C PHE A 732 11.75 -18.32 5.73
N ALA A 733 12.51 -19.13 6.47
CA ALA A 733 12.13 -20.50 6.78
C ALA A 733 11.37 -20.59 8.10
N GLY A 734 11.20 -19.49 8.85
CA GLY A 734 10.49 -19.44 10.14
C GLY A 734 8.97 -19.58 10.02
N GLY A 735 8.32 -20.02 11.10
CA GLY A 735 6.86 -20.08 11.23
C GLY A 735 6.10 -21.06 10.31
N SER A 736 6.77 -22.05 9.72
CA SER A 736 6.10 -23.07 8.89
C SER A 736 5.07 -23.92 9.66
N ALA A 737 5.11 -23.91 11.00
CA ALA A 737 4.11 -24.54 11.86
C ALA A 737 2.72 -23.88 11.81
N TYR A 738 2.62 -22.63 11.33
CA TYR A 738 1.42 -21.80 11.46
C TYR A 738 0.70 -21.53 10.13
N GLN A 739 1.29 -21.94 8.99
CA GLN A 739 0.81 -21.64 7.63
C GLN A 739 0.46 -20.16 7.41
N LEU A 740 1.40 -19.27 7.78
CA LEU A 740 1.27 -17.84 7.53
C LEU A 740 1.19 -17.54 6.03
N ALA A 741 0.39 -16.53 5.64
CA ALA A 741 0.10 -16.21 4.24
C ALA A 741 1.27 -15.55 3.49
N SER A 742 2.21 -14.88 4.18
CA SER A 742 3.24 -14.07 3.53
C SER A 742 4.68 -14.37 3.99
N PRO A 743 5.67 -14.38 3.07
CA PRO A 743 7.08 -14.42 3.43
C PRO A 743 7.49 -13.18 4.24
N GLY A 744 8.32 -13.36 5.28
CA GLY A 744 8.87 -12.26 6.07
C GLY A 744 7.99 -11.79 7.22
N GLU A 745 6.93 -12.53 7.56
CA GLU A 745 6.10 -12.27 8.74
C GLU A 745 6.74 -12.82 10.03
N VAL A 746 7.82 -13.59 9.93
CA VAL A 746 8.49 -14.19 11.10
C VAL A 746 9.81 -13.50 11.36
N THR A 747 9.96 -12.95 12.55
CA THR A 747 11.23 -12.37 12.99
C THR A 747 12.20 -13.49 13.31
N ALA A 748 13.50 -13.27 13.09
CA ALA A 748 14.51 -14.28 13.39
C ALA A 748 14.67 -14.53 14.90
N THR A 749 15.50 -15.51 15.26
CA THR A 749 15.86 -15.83 16.65
C THR A 749 17.24 -15.32 17.03
N PHE A 750 17.35 -14.65 18.18
CA PHE A 750 18.64 -14.32 18.79
C PHE A 750 19.31 -15.57 19.36
N SER A 751 20.60 -15.72 19.05
CA SER A 751 21.47 -16.66 19.76
C SER A 751 21.61 -16.26 21.23
N PRO A 752 21.83 -17.22 22.15
CA PRO A 752 21.98 -16.92 23.57
C PRO A 752 23.04 -15.84 23.86
N GLY A 753 22.68 -14.84 24.66
CA GLY A 753 23.57 -13.72 25.02
C GLY A 753 23.51 -12.50 24.07
N PHE A 754 22.71 -12.56 23.01
CA PHE A 754 22.47 -11.44 22.11
C PHE A 754 21.15 -10.71 22.38
N SER A 755 21.12 -9.44 21.96
CA SER A 755 19.99 -8.52 22.07
C SER A 755 20.12 -7.41 21.02
N CYS A 756 19.13 -6.50 20.95
CA CYS A 756 19.20 -5.32 20.09
C CYS A 756 20.47 -4.48 20.29
N ALA A 757 21.05 -4.49 21.49
CA ALA A 757 22.22 -3.67 21.81
C ALA A 757 23.54 -4.19 21.18
N ASN A 758 23.63 -5.49 20.86
CA ASN A 758 24.88 -6.12 20.41
C ASN A 758 24.73 -7.00 19.15
N ALA A 759 23.55 -7.02 18.53
CA ALA A 759 23.28 -7.77 17.31
C ALA A 759 23.70 -7.07 16.00
N SER A 760 24.10 -5.80 16.08
CA SER A 760 24.71 -5.08 14.95
C SER A 760 26.19 -5.42 14.80
N SER A 761 26.70 -5.41 13.56
CA SER A 761 28.15 -5.40 13.35
C SER A 761 28.79 -4.12 13.89
N THR A 762 30.08 -4.15 14.19
CA THR A 762 30.85 -3.02 14.73
C THR A 762 31.78 -2.42 13.68
N GLY A 763 32.25 -1.19 13.89
CA GLY A 763 33.14 -0.48 12.99
C GLY A 763 32.47 0.67 12.22
N SER A 764 33.22 1.25 11.28
CA SER A 764 32.74 2.35 10.43
C SER A 764 31.62 1.88 9.49
N THR A 765 30.78 2.81 9.02
CA THR A 765 29.70 2.52 8.05
C THR A 765 30.23 1.71 6.86
N THR A 766 31.36 2.09 6.27
CA THR A 766 31.95 1.42 5.10
C THR A 766 32.37 -0.03 5.39
N GLN A 767 32.91 -0.30 6.59
CA GLN A 767 33.32 -1.66 6.99
C GLN A 767 32.13 -2.62 7.18
N ARG A 768 30.94 -2.07 7.43
CA ARG A 768 29.71 -2.81 7.71
C ARG A 768 28.82 -3.01 6.49
N LEU A 769 29.16 -2.45 5.32
CA LEU A 769 28.29 -2.49 4.14
C LEU A 769 28.00 -3.90 3.63
N SER A 770 28.96 -4.82 3.71
CA SER A 770 28.74 -6.22 3.31
C SER A 770 27.88 -6.98 4.32
N ASN A 771 27.85 -6.52 5.58
CA ASN A 771 27.16 -7.20 6.66
C ASN A 771 26.83 -6.25 7.81
N TRP A 772 25.63 -5.67 7.79
CA TRP A 772 25.23 -4.66 8.78
C TRP A 772 24.83 -5.25 10.14
N ILE A 773 24.46 -6.53 10.14
CA ILE A 773 24.16 -7.34 11.33
C ILE A 773 25.36 -8.20 11.71
N ASN A 774 25.42 -8.65 12.96
CA ASN A 774 26.36 -9.69 13.37
C ASN A 774 25.70 -11.06 13.12
N PRO A 775 26.19 -11.89 12.18
CA PRO A 775 25.57 -13.17 11.87
C PRO A 775 25.54 -14.11 13.07
N ALA A 776 26.55 -14.06 13.95
CA ALA A 776 26.60 -14.88 15.15
C ALA A 776 25.56 -14.46 16.21
N ALA A 777 24.93 -13.29 16.05
CA ALA A 777 23.84 -12.88 16.92
C ALA A 777 22.53 -13.59 16.60
N TYR A 778 22.43 -14.21 15.43
CA TYR A 778 21.20 -14.82 14.94
C TYR A 778 21.39 -16.31 14.65
N GLN A 779 20.31 -17.04 14.88
CA GLN A 779 20.20 -18.46 14.55
C GLN A 779 18.84 -18.73 13.91
N PRO A 780 18.70 -19.83 13.14
CA PRO A 780 17.41 -20.28 12.64
C PRO A 780 16.40 -20.41 13.77
N ASP A 781 15.13 -20.22 13.44
CA ASP A 781 14.05 -20.30 14.40
C ASP A 781 13.88 -21.70 15.00
N PRO A 782 13.31 -21.81 16.23
CA PRO A 782 13.17 -23.08 16.91
C PRO A 782 12.33 -24.06 16.11
N VAL A 783 12.75 -25.32 16.08
CA VAL A 783 12.05 -26.38 15.36
C VAL A 783 11.16 -27.17 16.32
N ALA A 784 9.88 -27.33 15.97
CA ALA A 784 9.00 -28.34 16.55
C ALA A 784 9.20 -29.68 15.82
N ARG A 785 9.67 -30.68 16.56
CA ARG A 785 9.93 -32.03 16.04
C ARG A 785 8.73 -32.93 16.28
N LEU A 786 8.49 -33.85 15.34
CA LEU A 786 7.63 -35.00 15.57
C LEU A 786 8.12 -35.83 16.77
N SER A 787 7.19 -36.34 17.58
CA SER A 787 7.49 -37.33 18.63
C SER A 787 8.13 -38.63 18.11
N THR A 788 8.02 -38.89 16.80
CA THR A 788 8.52 -40.09 16.11
C THR A 788 9.89 -39.92 15.43
N GLY A 789 10.52 -38.74 15.51
CA GLY A 789 11.88 -38.51 15.00
C GLY A 789 12.03 -38.48 13.46
N GLY A 790 10.94 -38.26 12.72
CA GLY A 790 10.95 -38.10 11.25
C GLY A 790 11.34 -36.69 10.77
N PRO A 791 11.67 -36.49 9.48
CA PRO A 791 12.18 -35.23 8.91
C PRO A 791 11.10 -34.14 8.62
N SER A 792 9.92 -34.21 9.22
CA SER A 792 8.85 -33.18 9.10
C SER A 792 9.00 -32.06 10.14
N ASP A 793 10.23 -31.68 10.42
CA ASP A 793 10.59 -30.62 11.36
C ASP A 793 10.03 -29.28 10.84
N VAL A 794 9.10 -28.68 11.58
CA VAL A 794 8.56 -27.33 11.26
C VAL A 794 9.16 -26.29 12.20
N THR A 795 9.24 -25.07 11.72
CA THR A 795 9.77 -23.92 12.46
C THR A 795 8.65 -23.19 13.19
N LEU A 796 8.96 -22.76 14.41
CA LEU A 796 8.14 -21.89 15.24
C LEU A 796 8.49 -20.42 14.95
N TYR A 797 7.93 -19.50 15.74
CA TYR A 797 8.31 -18.08 15.68
C TYR A 797 9.69 -17.84 16.27
N GLY A 798 10.39 -16.85 15.72
CA GLY A 798 11.55 -16.30 16.38
C GLY A 798 11.21 -15.34 17.52
N ASN A 799 12.26 -14.80 18.15
CA ASN A 799 12.15 -14.02 19.39
C ASN A 799 12.73 -12.60 19.27
N THR A 800 13.20 -12.20 18.08
CA THR A 800 13.77 -10.87 17.90
C THR A 800 12.64 -9.84 17.81
N PRO A 801 12.74 -8.68 18.50
CA PRO A 801 11.76 -7.63 18.34
C PRO A 801 11.79 -7.03 16.93
N ARG A 802 10.62 -6.64 16.44
CA ARG A 802 10.50 -5.88 15.20
C ARG A 802 11.33 -4.58 15.26
N ASN A 803 12.01 -4.25 14.17
CA ASN A 803 12.71 -2.97 13.98
C ASN A 803 13.76 -2.66 15.05
N CYS A 804 14.38 -3.73 15.53
CA CYS A 804 15.36 -3.71 16.60
C CYS A 804 16.76 -3.22 16.13
N ILE A 805 17.10 -3.33 14.85
CA ILE A 805 18.40 -2.92 14.29
C ILE A 805 18.28 -1.58 13.57
N THR A 806 19.22 -0.66 13.80
CA THR A 806 19.27 0.65 13.13
C THR A 806 20.25 0.63 11.96
N GLY A 807 19.79 1.07 10.79
CA GLY A 807 20.58 1.26 9.58
C GLY A 807 21.60 2.41 9.64
N PRO A 808 22.30 2.69 8.53
CA PRO A 808 23.25 3.80 8.44
C PRO A 808 22.59 5.16 8.69
N PRO A 809 23.28 6.10 9.37
CA PRO A 809 22.80 7.48 9.49
C PRO A 809 22.90 8.23 8.15
N GLN A 810 22.08 9.25 7.99
CA GLN A 810 22.09 10.12 6.81
C GLN A 810 22.72 11.48 7.15
N LYS A 811 23.55 11.98 6.22
CA LYS A 811 24.18 13.30 6.29
C LYS A 811 24.04 13.96 4.92
N ASN A 812 23.33 15.08 4.86
CA ASN A 812 23.14 15.83 3.63
C ASN A 812 23.40 17.32 3.84
N ALA A 813 23.98 17.95 2.81
CA ALA A 813 24.22 19.39 2.79
C ALA A 813 23.89 19.91 1.39
N ASP A 814 22.92 20.80 1.33
CA ASP A 814 22.52 21.51 0.13
C ASP A 814 22.92 22.98 0.26
N PHE A 815 23.32 23.58 -0.85
CA PHE A 815 23.81 24.95 -0.90
C PHE A 815 23.32 25.62 -2.16
N SER A 816 22.85 26.85 -2.05
CA SER A 816 22.47 27.66 -3.20
C SER A 816 23.19 28.99 -3.18
N LEU A 817 23.62 29.43 -4.35
CA LEU A 817 24.22 30.74 -4.56
C LEU A 817 23.41 31.50 -5.60
N GLY A 818 22.81 32.61 -5.18
CA GLY A 818 22.03 33.50 -6.01
C GLY A 818 22.71 34.83 -6.25
N LYS A 819 22.55 35.38 -7.46
CA LYS A 819 22.87 36.77 -7.77
C LYS A 819 21.71 37.46 -8.46
N ILE A 820 21.33 38.62 -7.95
CA ILE A 820 20.35 39.52 -8.55
C ILE A 820 21.09 40.64 -9.26
N PHE A 821 20.93 40.69 -10.58
CA PHE A 821 21.34 41.80 -11.43
C PHE A 821 20.15 42.75 -11.58
N LYS A 822 20.27 43.97 -11.06
CA LYS A 822 19.31 45.05 -11.33
C LYS A 822 19.66 45.66 -12.69
N LEU A 823 18.84 45.40 -13.71
CA LEU A 823 19.06 45.90 -15.07
C LEU A 823 18.52 47.32 -15.23
N THR A 824 17.30 47.55 -14.71
CA THR A 824 16.65 48.87 -14.64
C THR A 824 15.86 48.99 -13.33
N GLU A 825 15.04 50.03 -13.16
CA GLU A 825 14.18 50.20 -11.97
C GLU A 825 13.06 49.16 -11.88
N GLY A 826 12.56 48.66 -13.02
CA GLY A 826 11.52 47.62 -13.07
C GLY A 826 12.05 46.22 -13.38
N GLN A 827 13.26 46.11 -13.96
CA GLN A 827 13.76 44.84 -14.51
C GLN A 827 14.88 44.24 -13.67
N ASN A 828 14.68 43.00 -13.23
CA ASN A 828 15.65 42.22 -12.47
C ASN A 828 15.93 40.88 -13.17
N LEU A 829 17.20 40.52 -13.23
CA LEU A 829 17.64 39.20 -13.65
C LEU A 829 18.23 38.48 -12.43
N ARG A 830 17.65 37.33 -12.05
CA ARG A 830 18.16 36.49 -10.96
C ARG A 830 18.78 35.24 -11.56
N PHE A 831 20.05 35.03 -11.28
CA PHE A 831 20.76 33.79 -11.54
C PHE A 831 20.90 33.01 -10.24
N LEU A 832 20.65 31.70 -10.26
CA LEU A 832 20.79 30.80 -9.14
C LEU A 832 21.60 29.58 -9.57
N ALA A 833 22.53 29.17 -8.72
CA ALA A 833 23.23 27.91 -8.80
C ALA A 833 22.93 27.09 -7.54
N ASP A 834 22.20 26.00 -7.70
CA ASP A 834 21.78 25.09 -6.64
C ASP A 834 22.68 23.84 -6.65
N PHE A 835 23.26 23.51 -5.51
CA PHE A 835 24.13 22.37 -5.28
C PHE A 835 23.48 21.45 -4.27
N PHE A 836 22.85 20.37 -4.75
CA PHE A 836 22.31 19.32 -3.90
C PHE A 836 23.42 18.33 -3.57
N ASN A 837 23.50 17.92 -2.30
CA ASN A 837 24.59 17.09 -1.78
C ASN A 837 25.97 17.65 -2.18
N ILE A 838 26.27 18.90 -1.80
CA ILE A 838 27.46 19.63 -2.23
C ILE A 838 28.77 18.87 -1.93
N PHE A 839 28.81 18.06 -0.87
CA PHE A 839 30.00 17.25 -0.54
C PHE A 839 30.08 15.91 -1.27
N ASN A 840 29.06 15.55 -2.06
CA ASN A 840 28.91 14.24 -2.69
C ASN A 840 29.07 13.10 -1.67
N HIS A 841 28.53 13.29 -0.47
CA HIS A 841 28.62 12.30 0.61
C HIS A 841 27.56 11.20 0.34
N PRO A 842 27.96 9.92 0.24
CA PRO A 842 27.00 8.84 0.05
C PRO A 842 26.16 8.65 1.32
N SER A 843 24.84 8.67 1.17
CA SER A 843 23.91 8.28 2.23
C SER A 843 23.39 6.89 1.90
N PHE A 844 23.69 5.91 2.73
CA PHE A 844 23.37 4.51 2.48
C PHE A 844 21.94 4.16 2.91
N ALA A 845 21.28 3.26 2.17
CA ALA A 845 19.99 2.72 2.56
C ALA A 845 20.11 1.68 3.67
N ILE A 846 18.97 1.19 4.16
CA ILE A 846 18.93 -0.06 4.92
C ILE A 846 19.23 -1.25 3.99
N PRO A 847 19.64 -2.41 4.52
CA PRO A 847 19.78 -3.63 3.72
C PRO A 847 18.49 -3.94 2.95
N ALA A 848 18.60 -4.34 1.68
CA ALA A 848 17.44 -4.69 0.85
C ALA A 848 16.74 -5.96 1.36
N VAL A 849 17.53 -6.91 1.87
CA VAL A 849 17.08 -8.10 2.58
C VAL A 849 17.98 -8.27 3.79
N ALA A 850 17.39 -8.47 4.95
CA ALA A 850 18.08 -8.84 6.17
C ALA A 850 17.51 -10.17 6.68
N ALA A 851 18.14 -11.27 6.30
CA ALA A 851 17.63 -12.60 6.57
C ALA A 851 18.68 -13.54 7.12
N VAL A 852 18.23 -14.45 7.96
CA VAL A 852 18.99 -15.59 8.49
C VAL A 852 18.74 -16.79 7.59
N ALA A 853 19.79 -17.55 7.29
CA ALA A 853 19.66 -18.81 6.57
C ALA A 853 19.67 -19.99 7.54
N SER A 854 19.28 -21.19 7.07
CA SER A 854 19.12 -22.41 7.88
C SER A 854 20.38 -22.91 8.60
N THR A 855 21.52 -22.24 8.44
CA THR A 855 22.76 -22.53 9.19
C THR A 855 22.95 -21.50 10.33
N PRO A 856 23.15 -21.93 11.58
CA PRO A 856 23.47 -21.01 12.68
C PRO A 856 24.68 -20.13 12.36
N GLY A 857 24.57 -18.82 12.62
CA GLY A 857 25.64 -17.87 12.29
C GLY A 857 25.71 -17.47 10.81
N SER A 858 24.75 -17.90 9.97
CA SER A 858 24.62 -17.43 8.59
C SER A 858 23.53 -16.34 8.52
N GLY A 859 23.94 -15.11 8.22
CA GLY A 859 23.05 -13.96 8.12
C GLY A 859 23.59 -13.00 7.08
N SER A 860 22.72 -12.56 6.18
CA SER A 860 23.07 -11.59 5.15
C SER A 860 22.25 -10.33 5.36
N ALA A 861 22.95 -9.20 5.50
CA ALA A 861 22.35 -7.88 5.49
C ALA A 861 23.25 -6.91 4.69
N PRO A 862 23.54 -7.21 3.41
CA PRO A 862 24.34 -6.33 2.58
C PRO A 862 23.55 -5.08 2.22
N ILE A 863 24.23 -3.94 2.24
CA ILE A 863 23.69 -2.68 1.74
C ILE A 863 24.20 -2.48 0.32
N THR A 864 23.27 -2.53 -0.64
CA THR A 864 23.56 -2.46 -2.08
C THR A 864 23.08 -1.17 -2.73
N SER A 865 22.46 -0.26 -1.95
CA SER A 865 21.84 0.96 -2.46
C SER A 865 22.07 2.19 -1.55
N THR A 866 21.85 3.36 -2.12
CA THR A 866 21.95 4.67 -1.46
C THR A 866 20.61 5.40 -1.46
N ILE A 867 20.41 6.29 -0.48
CA ILE A 867 19.26 7.19 -0.39
C ILE A 867 19.68 8.59 -0.85
N GLY A 868 18.80 9.25 -1.61
CA GLY A 868 19.06 10.57 -2.17
C GLY A 868 19.88 10.51 -3.45
N THR A 869 20.22 11.68 -3.98
CA THR A 869 20.98 11.80 -5.22
C THR A 869 22.49 11.95 -4.94
N PRO A 870 23.35 11.54 -5.88
CA PRO A 870 24.71 12.07 -5.97
C PRO A 870 24.69 13.60 -6.06
N ARG A 871 25.87 14.24 -5.98
CA ARG A 871 25.96 15.69 -6.20
C ARG A 871 25.25 16.08 -7.50
N LEU A 872 24.25 16.94 -7.38
CA LEU A 872 23.48 17.47 -8.49
C LEU A 872 23.60 18.99 -8.48
N ILE A 873 23.96 19.55 -9.64
CA ILE A 873 24.12 21.00 -9.82
C ILE A 873 23.04 21.46 -10.79
N GLN A 874 22.23 22.43 -10.37
CA GLN A 874 21.19 23.04 -11.20
C GLN A 874 21.46 24.53 -11.34
N PHE A 875 21.26 25.03 -12.56
CA PHE A 875 21.34 26.46 -12.85
C PHE A 875 19.96 26.94 -13.26
N SER A 876 19.52 28.06 -12.70
CA SER A 876 18.29 28.70 -13.12
C SER A 876 18.49 30.20 -13.34
N LEU A 877 17.74 30.72 -14.32
CA LEU A 877 17.72 32.11 -14.68
C LEU A 877 16.28 32.58 -14.70
N LYS A 878 15.96 33.59 -13.89
CA LYS A 878 14.64 34.22 -13.84
C LYS A 878 14.77 35.68 -14.23
N TYR A 879 14.01 36.08 -15.23
CA TYR A 879 13.84 37.48 -15.60
C TYR A 879 12.48 37.98 -15.09
N SER A 880 12.46 39.12 -14.41
CA SER A 880 11.26 39.79 -13.90
C SER A 880 11.24 41.20 -14.44
N PHE A 881 10.11 41.62 -15.01
CA PHE A 881 9.95 42.88 -15.74
C PHE A 881 8.76 43.68 -15.24
#